data_AF-A0A2T0SDS4-F1
#
_entry.id   AF-A0A2T0SDS4-F1
#
_cell.length_a   1.000
_cell.length_b   1.000
_cell.length_c   1.000
_cell.angle_alpha   90.00
_cell.angle_beta   90.00
_cell.angle_gamma   90.00
#
_symmetry.space_group_name_H-M   'P 1'
#
loop_
_entity.id
_entity.type
_entity.pdbx_description
1 polymer ?
#
loop_
_entity_poly.entity_id
_entity_poly.type
_entity_poly.pdbx_seq_one_letter_code
_entity_poly.pdbx_strand_id
1 'polypeptide(L)'
;MTAGPQEKAFTNVADGQANVGFQAQEVHIEGGYHVSDEDPPERQFEVGRRYLEISAPPEARELIMKAVARGYRNSRAYFYLALALLSGRTVQSLTDQELARLAHVRRWAAEHSEDPWARGINAVSSLLDSLPQTTAESPDPAAIGVVVKEFESLNPPLQESILNHLEVFLAGPHQDWTWQKTFATARRDRTANDRAERVWKFFQPKPAHPREVPPPPIRLGAKDYLRALGGSALLLVTGLVVIRYAWAHAWLRSAGYLLAVLGAATVAVRTGFTIRLARHRRRMARQRLTFTPRRTPAQSDRFASGMDRLFDRYFGRYLPSGAARETWLAETAGIRQTLRNELVELYREQGVEAKHVAWLVRFLASDVKRQWLSGELTAEPRSCRVSPSTRIAYGSAVFTVAVAGPLLLWQALVEAPFTTVIATVGVVVGTRLAIRGWLAILLEGHRHRDDLIRARRDFEDRRSAYDRWVRKLASKPTDAEMAHWLDCDRKVLVEDALRQYRLAAQDVIAHAFIEAPVPRCKRARVRKGPWRYSQYKLLLFLLTKDGVRQVKVTLDFETMEFGDQQRLTYQYNSVVAANVVDARSGEKKLSLTLTNNPRDELTITGEWPGMPEFGDDDRIAYRVSLDASGLERTLHVLEGIAAEGKEWITHEHRRERAGLRRLVAAMDD
;
A
#
# COMPACT_ATOMS: atom_id res chain seq x y z
N MET A 1 -0.13 -58.36 28.72
CA MET A 1 -0.93 -57.13 28.90
C MET A 1 0.00 -55.96 28.70
N THR A 2 0.10 -55.49 27.46
CA THR A 2 1.04 -54.48 27.01
C THR A 2 0.25 -53.40 26.28
N ALA A 3 0.37 -52.17 26.77
CA ALA A 3 -0.33 -51.00 26.28
C ALA A 3 0.12 -50.65 24.86
N GLY A 4 -0.85 -50.51 23.94
CA GLY A 4 -0.64 -49.96 22.61
C GLY A 4 -0.51 -48.43 22.63
N PRO A 5 0.06 -47.81 21.57
CA PRO A 5 0.26 -46.37 21.53
C PRO A 5 -1.06 -45.62 21.38
N GLN A 6 -1.31 -44.64 22.26
CA GLN A 6 -2.41 -43.70 22.15
C GLN A 6 -2.23 -42.80 20.92
N GLU A 7 -3.19 -42.89 20.00
CA GLU A 7 -3.38 -41.99 18.88
C GLU A 7 -3.77 -40.60 19.42
N LYS A 8 -2.85 -39.63 19.36
CA LYS A 8 -3.15 -38.23 19.68
C LYS A 8 -3.95 -37.61 18.55
N ALA A 9 -5.27 -37.59 18.69
CA ALA A 9 -6.15 -36.77 17.88
C ALA A 9 -5.89 -35.27 18.19
N PHE A 10 -5.39 -34.52 17.21
CA PHE A 10 -5.33 -33.06 17.30
C PHE A 10 -6.70 -32.48 16.96
N THR A 11 -7.49 -32.22 17.99
CA THR A 11 -8.72 -31.42 17.89
C THR A 11 -8.32 -29.97 17.64
N ASN A 12 -8.44 -29.52 16.39
CA ASN A 12 -8.16 -28.14 16.02
C ASN A 12 -9.38 -27.28 16.42
N VAL A 13 -9.39 -26.84 17.68
CA VAL A 13 -10.37 -25.86 18.18
C VAL A 13 -9.94 -24.48 17.67
N ALA A 14 -10.77 -23.87 16.83
CA ALA A 14 -10.62 -22.47 16.44
C ALA A 14 -10.92 -21.57 17.65
N ASP A 15 -9.88 -21.23 18.43
CA ASP A 15 -10.00 -20.30 19.54
C ASP A 15 -10.17 -18.85 19.02
N GLY A 16 -11.11 -18.14 19.61
CA GLY A 16 -11.81 -16.95 19.11
C GLY A 16 -11.00 -15.65 19.11
N GLN A 17 -9.71 -15.69 18.80
CA GLN A 17 -8.85 -14.49 18.65
C GLN A 17 -7.92 -14.55 17.43
N ALA A 18 -8.45 -14.98 16.28
CA ALA A 18 -7.78 -14.81 14.99
C ALA A 18 -7.66 -13.32 14.65
N ASN A 19 -6.57 -12.69 15.09
CA ASN A 19 -6.16 -11.36 14.65
C ASN A 19 -5.91 -11.39 13.13
N VAL A 20 -6.89 -10.96 12.34
CA VAL A 20 -6.73 -10.67 10.91
C VAL A 20 -5.91 -9.39 10.81
N GLY A 21 -4.59 -9.55 10.86
CA GLY A 21 -3.65 -8.49 10.50
C GLY A 21 -4.04 -7.90 9.14
N PHE A 22 -3.95 -6.58 9.03
CA PHE A 22 -4.29 -5.81 7.83
C PHE A 22 -3.65 -6.41 6.58
N GLN A 23 -4.44 -7.16 5.80
CA GLN A 23 -4.04 -7.70 4.49
C GLN A 23 -4.25 -6.60 3.47
N ALA A 24 -3.20 -5.81 3.20
CA ALA A 24 -3.22 -4.85 2.11
C ALA A 24 -3.25 -5.64 0.79
N GLN A 25 -4.44 -5.75 0.19
CA GLN A 25 -4.61 -6.19 -1.19
C GLN A 25 -4.77 -4.94 -2.03
N GLU A 26 -3.96 -4.75 -3.07
CA GLU A 26 -4.09 -3.62 -3.98
C GLU A 26 -4.16 -4.10 -5.43
N VAL A 27 -5.10 -3.55 -6.19
CA VAL A 27 -5.22 -3.80 -7.63
C VAL A 27 -5.00 -2.48 -8.35
N HIS A 28 -3.85 -2.34 -9.01
CA HIS A 28 -3.54 -1.19 -9.83
C HIS A 28 -4.29 -1.29 -11.16
N ILE A 29 -5.10 -0.28 -11.48
CA ILE A 29 -5.88 -0.24 -12.73
C ILE A 29 -5.00 0.28 -13.88
N GLU A 30 -4.09 1.21 -13.58
CA GLU A 30 -3.15 1.78 -14.55
C GLU A 30 -2.10 0.72 -14.96
N GLY A 31 -1.83 0.61 -16.26
CA GLY A 31 -0.91 -0.39 -16.80
C GLY A 31 -1.51 -1.80 -17.00
N GLY A 32 -2.83 -1.95 -16.85
CA GLY A 32 -3.56 -3.22 -16.99
C GLY A 32 -3.32 -4.00 -18.29
N TYR A 33 -3.47 -5.31 -18.19
CA TYR A 33 -3.37 -6.27 -19.31
C TYR A 33 -4.71 -6.49 -20.02
N HIS A 34 -5.59 -5.48 -20.00
CA HIS A 34 -6.89 -5.59 -20.67
C HIS A 34 -6.71 -5.47 -22.19
N VAL A 35 -7.25 -6.47 -22.88
CA VAL A 35 -7.36 -6.56 -24.33
C VAL A 35 -8.76 -7.06 -24.65
N SER A 36 -9.42 -6.38 -25.59
CA SER A 36 -10.65 -6.82 -26.25
C SER A 36 -10.33 -7.46 -27.61
N ASP A 37 -11.24 -8.28 -28.11
CA ASP A 37 -11.11 -8.88 -29.44
C ASP A 37 -11.22 -7.84 -30.56
N GLU A 38 -11.88 -6.71 -30.28
CA GLU A 38 -12.00 -5.57 -31.19
C GLU A 38 -10.74 -4.69 -31.22
N ASP A 39 -9.84 -4.83 -30.23
CA ASP A 39 -8.62 -4.01 -30.15
C ASP A 39 -7.72 -4.20 -31.40
N PRO A 40 -6.96 -3.16 -31.79
CA PRO A 40 -6.04 -3.26 -32.92
C PRO A 40 -4.96 -4.32 -32.65
N PRO A 41 -4.46 -5.01 -33.68
CA PRO A 41 -3.52 -6.12 -33.49
C PRO A 41 -2.18 -5.67 -32.87
N GLU A 42 -1.77 -4.42 -33.09
CA GLU A 42 -0.63 -3.80 -32.39
C GLU A 42 -0.80 -3.78 -30.86
N ARG A 43 -2.01 -3.47 -30.38
CA ARG A 43 -2.31 -3.46 -28.95
C ARG A 43 -2.26 -4.86 -28.36
N GLN A 44 -2.78 -5.86 -29.08
CA GLN A 44 -2.71 -7.26 -28.68
C GLN A 44 -1.26 -7.74 -28.58
N PHE A 45 -0.44 -7.38 -29.56
CA PHE A 45 1.00 -7.66 -29.55
C PHE A 45 1.70 -7.03 -28.34
N GLU A 46 1.48 -5.73 -28.07
CA GLU A 46 2.15 -5.06 -26.95
C GLU A 46 1.74 -5.61 -25.58
N VAL A 47 0.48 -6.03 -25.40
CA VAL A 47 0.07 -6.71 -24.17
C VAL A 47 0.66 -8.12 -24.08
N GLY A 48 0.71 -8.88 -25.18
CA GLY A 48 1.38 -10.18 -25.22
C GLY A 48 2.87 -10.08 -24.88
N ARG A 49 3.56 -9.05 -25.38
CA ARG A 49 4.95 -8.76 -25.03
C ARG A 49 5.12 -8.48 -23.54
N ARG A 50 4.22 -7.69 -22.94
CA ARG A 50 4.24 -7.44 -21.48
C ARG A 50 4.03 -8.73 -20.68
N TYR A 51 3.17 -9.65 -21.15
CA TYR A 51 3.02 -10.98 -20.53
C TYR A 51 4.32 -11.80 -20.57
N LEU A 52 5.14 -11.70 -21.62
CA LEU A 52 6.49 -12.29 -21.61
C LEU A 52 7.37 -11.67 -20.53
N GLU A 53 7.40 -10.34 -20.44
CA GLU A 53 8.23 -9.62 -19.45
C GLU A 53 7.90 -10.00 -18.00
N ILE A 54 6.68 -10.45 -17.72
CA ILE A 54 6.27 -10.91 -16.39
C ILE A 54 6.35 -12.43 -16.17
N SER A 55 7.02 -13.15 -17.08
CA SER A 55 7.15 -14.61 -17.07
C SER A 55 5.80 -15.35 -17.15
N ALA A 56 4.87 -14.89 -17.99
CA ALA A 56 3.63 -15.59 -18.33
C ALA A 56 3.58 -15.98 -19.84
N PRO A 57 4.37 -16.98 -20.28
CA PRO A 57 4.45 -17.38 -21.69
C PRO A 57 3.13 -17.83 -22.33
N PRO A 58 2.22 -18.56 -21.66
CA PRO A 58 0.98 -19.03 -22.29
C PRO A 58 0.11 -17.89 -22.83
N GLU A 59 -0.23 -16.90 -21.99
CA GLU A 59 -1.01 -15.72 -22.41
C GLU A 59 -0.27 -14.87 -23.44
N ALA A 60 1.04 -14.72 -23.29
CA ALA A 60 1.86 -13.99 -24.23
C ALA A 60 1.78 -14.59 -25.64
N ARG A 61 1.97 -15.92 -25.74
CA ARG A 61 1.93 -16.67 -26.99
C ARG A 61 0.57 -16.54 -27.66
N GLU A 62 -0.52 -16.71 -26.93
CA GLU A 62 -1.88 -16.58 -27.46
C GLU A 62 -2.09 -15.20 -28.11
N LEU A 63 -1.75 -14.13 -27.38
CA LEU A 63 -1.95 -12.75 -27.85
C LEU A 63 -1.02 -12.38 -29.01
N ILE A 64 0.26 -12.79 -28.96
CA ILE A 64 1.22 -12.51 -30.04
C ILE A 64 0.82 -13.30 -31.30
N MET A 65 0.43 -14.57 -31.17
CA MET A 65 -0.07 -15.36 -32.31
C MET A 65 -1.32 -14.74 -32.93
N LYS A 66 -2.26 -14.26 -32.11
CA LYS A 66 -3.48 -13.58 -32.59
C LYS A 66 -3.15 -12.29 -33.34
N ALA A 67 -2.21 -11.48 -32.82
CA ALA A 67 -1.77 -10.25 -33.46
C ALA A 67 -1.12 -10.50 -34.84
N VAL A 68 -0.21 -11.47 -34.93
CA VAL A 68 0.46 -11.82 -36.21
C VAL A 68 -0.54 -12.40 -37.20
N ALA A 69 -1.49 -13.23 -36.76
CA ALA A 69 -2.55 -13.78 -37.60
C ALA A 69 -3.47 -12.69 -38.18
N ARG A 70 -3.74 -11.63 -37.40
CA ARG A 70 -4.53 -10.45 -37.82
C ARG A 70 -3.74 -9.43 -38.65
N GLY A 71 -2.52 -9.76 -39.07
CA GLY A 71 -1.73 -8.97 -40.02
C GLY A 71 -0.66 -8.06 -39.41
N TYR A 72 -0.43 -8.09 -38.09
CA TYR A 72 0.67 -7.34 -37.48
C TYR A 72 2.00 -8.09 -37.66
N ARG A 73 2.53 -8.03 -38.89
CA ARG A 73 3.71 -8.77 -39.34
C ARG A 73 4.89 -7.82 -39.54
N ASN A 74 5.65 -7.60 -38.47
CA ASN A 74 6.91 -6.86 -38.53
C ASN A 74 8.02 -7.66 -37.83
N SER A 75 9.27 -7.25 -38.05
CA SER A 75 10.47 -7.91 -37.54
C SER A 75 10.45 -8.11 -36.03
N ARG A 76 9.99 -7.08 -35.30
CA ARG A 76 9.85 -7.12 -33.84
C ARG A 76 8.80 -8.15 -33.42
N ALA A 77 7.66 -8.21 -34.10
CA ALA A 77 6.61 -9.18 -33.82
C ALA A 77 7.07 -10.61 -34.07
N TYR A 78 7.83 -10.86 -35.12
CA TYR A 78 8.39 -12.19 -35.42
C TYR A 78 9.44 -12.62 -34.39
N PHE A 79 10.30 -11.71 -33.93
CA PHE A 79 11.26 -12.03 -32.87
C PHE A 79 10.56 -12.43 -31.56
N TYR A 80 9.59 -11.64 -31.10
CA TYR A 80 8.86 -11.97 -29.88
C TYR A 80 7.91 -13.16 -30.05
N LEU A 81 7.44 -13.45 -31.27
CA LEU A 81 6.72 -14.71 -31.56
C LEU A 81 7.64 -15.92 -31.37
N ALA A 82 8.88 -15.87 -31.89
CA ALA A 82 9.85 -16.94 -31.67
C ALA A 82 10.12 -17.14 -30.16
N LEU A 83 10.35 -16.05 -29.42
CA LEU A 83 10.52 -16.14 -27.96
C LEU A 83 9.28 -16.70 -27.26
N ALA A 84 8.07 -16.27 -27.62
CA ALA A 84 6.84 -16.74 -26.98
C ALA A 84 6.56 -18.22 -27.24
N LEU A 85 6.94 -18.74 -28.41
CA LEU A 85 6.78 -20.16 -28.74
C LEU A 85 7.73 -21.05 -27.91
N LEU A 86 8.95 -20.55 -27.66
CA LEU A 86 10.02 -21.30 -27.01
C LEU A 86 10.08 -21.09 -25.48
N SER A 87 9.57 -19.97 -24.97
CA SER A 87 9.77 -19.58 -23.57
C SER A 87 9.11 -20.53 -22.58
N GLY A 88 9.89 -20.95 -21.57
CA GLY A 88 9.41 -21.80 -20.47
C GLY A 88 9.09 -23.24 -20.88
N ARG A 89 9.44 -23.65 -22.10
CA ARG A 89 9.06 -24.93 -22.69
C ARG A 89 10.28 -25.77 -23.05
N THR A 90 10.08 -27.08 -23.15
CA THR A 90 11.03 -28.00 -23.77
C THR A 90 10.66 -28.19 -25.25
N VAL A 91 11.62 -28.60 -26.07
CA VAL A 91 11.46 -28.81 -27.52
C VAL A 91 10.28 -29.74 -27.84
N GLN A 92 10.05 -30.75 -27.01
CA GLN A 92 8.99 -31.76 -27.20
C GLN A 92 7.59 -31.21 -27.06
N SER A 93 7.43 -30.14 -26.29
CA SER A 93 6.11 -29.58 -26.04
C SER A 93 5.55 -28.85 -27.25
N LEU A 94 6.38 -28.54 -28.26
CA LEU A 94 6.01 -27.84 -29.48
C LEU A 94 5.13 -28.73 -30.37
N THR A 95 3.98 -28.20 -30.77
CA THR A 95 3.09 -28.85 -31.74
C THR A 95 3.59 -28.67 -33.17
N ASP A 96 3.17 -29.53 -34.10
CA ASP A 96 3.56 -29.43 -35.52
C ASP A 96 3.20 -28.05 -36.13
N GLN A 97 2.06 -27.48 -35.70
CA GLN A 97 1.66 -26.14 -36.13
C GLN A 97 2.60 -25.04 -35.61
N GLU A 98 3.10 -25.18 -34.38
CA GLU A 98 4.06 -24.24 -33.80
C GLU A 98 5.44 -24.39 -34.44
N LEU A 99 5.87 -25.62 -34.75
CA LEU A 99 7.10 -25.90 -35.50
C LEU A 99 7.06 -25.26 -36.89
N ALA A 100 5.98 -25.44 -37.65
CA ALA A 100 5.82 -24.82 -38.95
C ALA A 100 5.87 -23.28 -38.89
N ARG A 101 5.35 -22.68 -37.82
CA ARG A 101 5.43 -21.23 -37.59
C ARG A 101 6.85 -20.78 -37.27
N LEU A 102 7.57 -21.54 -36.44
CA LEU A 102 8.97 -21.24 -36.12
C LEU A 102 9.86 -21.31 -37.37
N ALA A 103 9.66 -22.32 -38.21
CA ALA A 103 10.33 -22.46 -39.51
C ALA A 103 10.03 -21.28 -40.45
N HIS A 104 8.76 -20.83 -40.50
CA HIS A 104 8.39 -19.63 -41.25
C HIS A 104 9.11 -18.37 -40.74
N VAL A 105 9.19 -18.18 -39.42
CA VAL A 105 9.89 -17.04 -38.80
C VAL A 105 11.40 -17.07 -39.12
N ARG A 106 12.02 -18.26 -39.11
CA ARG A 106 13.43 -18.44 -39.48
C ARG A 106 13.69 -18.08 -40.95
N ARG A 107 12.88 -18.59 -41.88
CA ARG A 107 13.02 -18.26 -43.32
C ARG A 107 12.93 -16.76 -43.56
N TRP A 108 11.95 -16.10 -42.93
CA TRP A 108 11.82 -14.66 -42.99
C TRP A 108 13.07 -13.94 -42.46
N ALA A 109 13.65 -14.39 -41.35
CA ALA A 109 14.86 -13.80 -40.77
C ALA A 109 16.13 -14.03 -41.62
N ALA A 110 16.22 -15.15 -42.32
CA ALA A 110 17.31 -15.42 -43.25
C ALA A 110 17.29 -14.44 -44.45
N GLU A 111 16.10 -14.11 -44.95
CA GLU A 111 15.91 -13.14 -46.03
C GLU A 111 16.21 -11.68 -45.61
N HIS A 112 16.12 -11.37 -44.31
CA HIS A 112 16.23 -10.01 -43.77
C HIS A 112 17.41 -9.85 -42.80
N SER A 113 18.55 -10.50 -43.09
CA SER A 113 19.71 -10.60 -42.19
C SER A 113 20.33 -9.28 -41.73
N GLU A 114 20.07 -8.17 -42.43
CA GLU A 114 20.50 -6.83 -42.02
C GLU A 114 19.69 -6.25 -40.83
N ASP A 115 18.46 -6.72 -40.63
CA ASP A 115 17.60 -6.24 -39.55
C ASP A 115 18.10 -6.72 -38.17
N PRO A 116 18.27 -5.81 -37.19
CA PRO A 116 18.64 -6.19 -35.82
C PRO A 116 17.78 -7.29 -35.20
N TRP A 117 16.46 -7.32 -35.45
CA TRP A 117 15.57 -8.34 -34.90
C TRP A 117 15.72 -9.68 -35.62
N ALA A 118 15.94 -9.65 -36.94
CA ALA A 118 16.24 -10.86 -37.72
C ALA A 118 17.57 -11.48 -37.28
N ARG A 119 18.60 -10.66 -36.99
CA ARG A 119 19.85 -11.15 -36.37
C ARG A 119 19.60 -11.83 -35.02
N GLY A 120 18.68 -11.31 -34.21
CA GLY A 120 18.24 -11.97 -32.98
C GLY A 120 17.61 -13.34 -33.23
N ILE A 121 16.72 -13.46 -34.23
CA ILE A 121 16.10 -14.74 -34.62
C ILE A 121 17.15 -15.72 -35.16
N ASN A 122 18.09 -15.25 -35.97
CA ASN A 122 19.17 -16.05 -36.53
C ASN A 122 20.08 -16.57 -35.42
N ALA A 123 20.46 -15.74 -34.45
CA ALA A 123 21.24 -16.18 -33.30
C ALA A 123 20.49 -17.20 -32.43
N VAL A 124 19.17 -17.06 -32.23
CA VAL A 124 18.37 -18.10 -31.59
C VAL A 124 18.46 -19.39 -32.41
N SER A 125 18.31 -19.31 -33.73
CA SER A 125 18.38 -20.47 -34.62
C SER A 125 19.77 -21.15 -34.58
N SER A 126 20.86 -20.38 -34.64
CA SER A 126 22.24 -20.86 -34.48
C SER A 126 22.45 -21.59 -33.15
N LEU A 127 21.86 -21.09 -32.06
CA LEU A 127 21.89 -21.74 -30.75
C LEU A 127 21.08 -23.04 -30.72
N LEU A 128 20.01 -23.15 -31.51
CA LEU A 128 19.24 -24.40 -31.61
C LEU A 128 19.95 -25.44 -32.48
N ASP A 129 20.52 -25.00 -33.60
CA ASP A 129 21.24 -25.87 -34.54
C ASP A 129 22.53 -26.43 -33.92
N SER A 130 23.12 -25.74 -32.92
CA SER A 130 24.32 -26.21 -32.21
C SER A 130 24.04 -27.27 -31.12
N LEU A 131 22.78 -27.58 -30.85
CA LEU A 131 22.42 -28.62 -29.87
C LEU A 131 22.64 -30.02 -30.47
N PRO A 132 23.28 -30.95 -29.73
CA PRO A 132 23.64 -32.28 -30.25
C PRO A 132 22.39 -33.13 -30.57
N GLN A 133 22.35 -33.69 -31.78
CA GLN A 133 21.18 -34.43 -32.29
C GLN A 133 21.25 -35.93 -31.95
N THR A 134 22.47 -36.46 -31.76
CA THR A 134 22.72 -37.86 -31.41
C THR A 134 23.62 -38.03 -30.18
N THR A 135 23.61 -39.22 -29.56
CA THR A 135 24.45 -39.56 -28.38
C THR A 135 25.94 -39.73 -28.70
N ALA A 136 26.30 -39.85 -29.98
CA ALA A 136 27.67 -40.05 -30.44
C ALA A 136 28.36 -38.74 -30.89
N GLU A 137 27.58 -37.67 -31.05
CA GLU A 137 28.09 -36.33 -31.34
C GLU A 137 28.61 -35.68 -30.07
N SER A 138 29.93 -35.71 -29.89
CA SER A 138 30.57 -34.72 -29.02
C SER A 138 30.53 -33.37 -29.75
N PRO A 139 29.95 -32.33 -29.13
CA PRO A 139 29.85 -31.03 -29.78
C PRO A 139 31.25 -30.44 -29.97
N ASP A 140 31.54 -29.93 -31.17
CA ASP A 140 32.83 -29.30 -31.47
C ASP A 140 32.98 -28.01 -30.64
N PRO A 141 33.97 -27.93 -29.73
CA PRO A 141 34.22 -26.73 -28.93
C PRO A 141 34.47 -25.46 -29.77
N ALA A 142 35.03 -25.62 -30.98
CA ALA A 142 35.27 -24.49 -31.88
C ALA A 142 33.96 -23.95 -32.46
N ALA A 143 33.07 -24.83 -32.92
CA ALA A 143 31.73 -24.47 -33.40
C ALA A 143 30.89 -23.80 -32.30
N ILE A 144 30.95 -24.31 -31.06
CA ILE A 144 30.32 -23.70 -29.89
C ILE A 144 30.81 -22.26 -29.69
N GLY A 145 32.12 -22.04 -29.78
CA GLY A 145 32.74 -20.72 -29.62
C GLY A 145 32.33 -19.71 -30.68
N VAL A 146 32.03 -20.16 -31.91
CA VAL A 146 31.53 -19.28 -32.99
C VAL A 146 30.11 -18.81 -32.69
N VAL A 147 29.21 -19.71 -32.32
CA VAL A 147 27.82 -19.36 -31.98
C VAL A 147 27.76 -18.42 -30.77
N VAL A 148 28.60 -18.67 -29.76
CA VAL A 148 28.73 -17.77 -28.60
C VAL A 148 29.18 -16.37 -29.01
N LYS A 149 30.17 -16.24 -29.91
CA LYS A 149 30.63 -14.94 -30.41
C LYS A 149 29.55 -14.23 -31.24
N GLU A 150 28.82 -14.96 -32.07
CA GLU A 150 27.69 -14.41 -32.83
C GLU A 150 26.64 -13.81 -31.87
N PHE A 151 26.26 -14.57 -30.85
CA PHE A 151 25.35 -14.10 -29.81
C PHE A 151 25.88 -12.86 -29.07
N GLU A 152 27.16 -12.86 -28.70
CA GLU A 152 27.80 -11.72 -28.02
C GLU A 152 27.87 -10.46 -28.87
N SER A 153 27.82 -10.59 -30.21
CA SER A 153 27.79 -9.46 -31.14
C SER A 153 26.40 -8.79 -31.26
N LEU A 154 25.35 -9.41 -30.73
CA LEU A 154 24.00 -8.84 -30.76
C LEU A 154 23.88 -7.58 -29.89
N ASN A 155 22.84 -6.79 -30.15
CA ASN A 155 22.50 -5.67 -29.27
C ASN A 155 22.17 -6.18 -27.85
N PRO A 156 22.64 -5.52 -26.77
CA PRO A 156 22.43 -5.98 -25.39
C PRO A 156 20.97 -6.30 -25.01
N PRO A 157 19.95 -5.49 -25.41
CA PRO A 157 18.55 -5.81 -25.09
C PRO A 157 18.03 -7.11 -25.73
N LEU A 158 18.56 -7.48 -26.90
CA LEU A 158 18.21 -8.74 -27.56
C LEU A 158 18.87 -9.92 -26.85
N GLN A 159 20.14 -9.77 -26.46
CA GLN A 159 20.85 -10.78 -25.68
C GLN A 159 20.09 -11.10 -24.39
N GLU A 160 19.69 -10.07 -23.66
CA GLU A 160 18.95 -10.22 -22.41
C GLU A 160 17.59 -10.91 -22.62
N SER A 161 16.83 -10.50 -23.64
CA SER A 161 15.55 -11.12 -23.98
C SER A 161 15.70 -12.62 -24.28
N ILE A 162 16.74 -12.99 -25.05
CA ILE A 162 17.00 -14.39 -25.41
C ILE A 162 17.38 -15.20 -24.16
N LEU A 163 18.33 -14.72 -23.35
CA LEU A 163 18.79 -15.41 -22.14
C LEU A 163 17.64 -15.60 -21.13
N ASN A 164 16.78 -14.59 -20.96
CA ASN A 164 15.67 -14.65 -20.02
C ASN A 164 14.60 -15.67 -20.41
N HIS A 165 14.38 -15.89 -21.71
CA HIS A 165 13.30 -16.74 -22.19
C HIS A 165 13.74 -18.16 -22.56
N LEU A 166 15.00 -18.34 -22.99
CA LEU A 166 15.50 -19.62 -23.50
C LEU A 166 16.36 -20.42 -22.51
N GLU A 167 16.49 -19.99 -21.25
CA GLU A 167 17.29 -20.70 -20.22
C GLU A 167 16.93 -22.19 -20.12
N VAL A 168 15.63 -22.51 -20.21
CA VAL A 168 15.09 -23.88 -20.19
C VAL A 168 15.42 -24.65 -21.46
N PHE A 169 15.39 -23.94 -22.58
CA PHE A 169 15.49 -24.52 -23.92
C PHE A 169 16.95 -24.79 -24.33
N LEU A 170 17.89 -24.05 -23.75
CA LEU A 170 19.33 -24.11 -24.05
C LEU A 170 20.13 -25.01 -23.10
N ALA A 171 19.49 -26.00 -22.45
CA ALA A 171 20.20 -27.01 -21.67
C ALA A 171 21.14 -27.82 -22.58
N GLY A 172 22.43 -27.95 -22.24
CA GLY A 172 23.41 -28.58 -23.12
C GLY A 172 24.84 -28.01 -23.09
N PRO A 173 25.62 -28.10 -24.19
CA PRO A 173 27.06 -27.80 -24.20
C PRO A 173 27.42 -26.34 -23.88
N HIS A 174 26.47 -25.43 -24.10
CA HIS A 174 26.61 -23.99 -23.84
C HIS A 174 26.13 -23.58 -22.43
N GLN A 175 25.63 -24.54 -21.63
CA GLN A 175 24.91 -24.27 -20.39
C GLN A 175 25.77 -23.55 -19.35
N ASP A 176 27.03 -23.96 -19.16
CA ASP A 176 27.93 -23.33 -18.19
C ASP A 176 28.20 -21.86 -18.52
N TRP A 177 28.49 -21.53 -19.79
CA TRP A 177 28.70 -20.14 -20.23
C TRP A 177 27.41 -19.31 -20.12
N THR A 178 26.28 -19.87 -20.58
CA THR A 178 24.97 -19.20 -20.56
C THR A 178 24.56 -18.87 -19.13
N TRP A 179 24.73 -19.82 -18.19
CA TRP A 179 24.41 -19.65 -16.78
C TRP A 179 25.35 -18.66 -16.11
N GLN A 180 26.66 -18.72 -16.40
CA GLN A 180 27.61 -17.75 -15.85
C GLN A 180 27.26 -16.31 -16.24
N LYS A 181 26.90 -16.07 -17.50
CA LYS A 181 26.48 -14.75 -17.99
C LYS A 181 25.14 -14.32 -17.40
N THR A 182 24.20 -15.27 -17.27
CA THR A 182 22.89 -15.06 -16.65
C THR A 182 23.01 -14.68 -15.17
N PHE A 183 23.83 -15.38 -14.40
CA PHE A 183 24.08 -15.07 -12.99
C PHE A 183 24.82 -13.74 -12.79
N ALA A 184 25.79 -13.43 -13.65
CA ALA A 184 26.47 -12.14 -13.61
C ALA A 184 25.50 -10.96 -13.86
N THR A 185 24.60 -11.12 -14.83
CA THR A 185 23.56 -10.14 -15.14
C THR A 185 22.56 -10.03 -13.99
N ALA A 186 22.05 -11.16 -13.48
CA ALA A 186 21.13 -11.20 -12.36
C ALA A 186 21.69 -10.49 -11.11
N ARG A 187 22.95 -10.70 -10.75
CA ARG A 187 23.58 -9.99 -9.62
C ARG A 187 23.61 -8.48 -9.80
N ARG A 188 23.92 -8.01 -11.01
CA ARG A 188 23.97 -6.58 -11.33
C ARG A 188 22.58 -5.97 -11.25
N ASP A 189 21.60 -6.65 -11.84
CA ASP A 189 20.26 -6.10 -12.05
C ASP A 189 19.35 -6.28 -10.84
N ARG A 190 19.71 -7.20 -9.92
CA ARG A 190 19.03 -7.41 -8.65
C ARG A 190 18.85 -6.14 -7.84
N THR A 191 19.82 -5.22 -7.89
CA THR A 191 19.80 -3.92 -7.19
C THR A 191 19.59 -2.73 -8.12
N ALA A 192 19.47 -2.96 -9.43
CA ALA A 192 19.35 -1.91 -10.42
C ALA A 192 18.07 -1.06 -10.23
N ASN A 193 18.13 0.16 -10.74
CA ASN A 193 17.04 1.15 -10.70
C ASN A 193 16.51 1.43 -9.29
N ASP A 194 17.38 1.46 -8.28
CA ASP A 194 17.05 1.76 -6.87
C ASP A 194 15.93 0.89 -6.29
N ARG A 195 15.98 -0.42 -6.60
CA ARG A 195 14.98 -1.40 -6.20
C ARG A 195 14.51 -1.24 -4.74
N ALA A 196 15.45 -1.19 -3.80
CA ALA A 196 15.16 -1.10 -2.36
C ALA A 196 14.30 0.12 -2.00
N GLU A 197 14.50 1.25 -2.69
CA GLU A 197 13.72 2.47 -2.45
C GLU A 197 12.36 2.47 -3.17
N ARG A 198 12.16 1.58 -4.15
CA ARG A 198 10.99 1.58 -5.05
C ARG A 198 10.01 0.44 -4.80
N VAL A 199 10.48 -0.78 -4.51
CA VAL A 199 9.64 -1.99 -4.37
C VAL A 199 8.48 -1.79 -3.39
N TRP A 200 8.76 -1.27 -2.20
CA TRP A 200 7.71 -1.05 -1.19
C TRP A 200 6.59 -0.11 -1.65
N LYS A 201 6.87 0.77 -2.64
CA LYS A 201 5.90 1.71 -3.24
C LYS A 201 4.86 0.96 -4.08
N PHE A 202 5.21 -0.19 -4.67
CA PHE A 202 4.29 -1.01 -5.46
C PHE A 202 3.08 -1.46 -4.62
N PHE A 203 3.31 -1.80 -3.35
CA PHE A 203 2.26 -2.23 -2.43
C PHE A 203 1.45 -1.09 -1.82
N GLN A 204 1.72 0.17 -2.20
CA GLN A 204 0.98 1.32 -1.68
C GLN A 204 -0.26 1.61 -2.55
N PRO A 205 -1.44 1.77 -1.90
CA PRO A 205 -2.65 2.14 -2.62
C PRO A 205 -2.55 3.55 -3.18
N LYS A 206 -3.39 3.86 -4.17
CA LYS A 206 -3.57 5.24 -4.63
C LYS A 206 -4.08 6.08 -3.45
N PRO A 207 -3.39 7.14 -3.01
CA PRO A 207 -3.82 7.90 -1.84
C PRO A 207 -5.13 8.65 -2.14
N ALA A 208 -6.08 8.62 -1.21
CA ALA A 208 -7.29 9.43 -1.31
C ALA A 208 -6.95 10.91 -1.05
N HIS A 209 -7.60 11.82 -1.79
CA HIS A 209 -7.41 13.26 -1.60
C HIS A 209 -7.85 13.70 -0.19
N PRO A 210 -7.14 14.67 0.42
CA PRO A 210 -7.55 15.27 1.69
C PRO A 210 -8.87 16.02 1.53
N ARG A 211 -9.66 16.03 2.61
CA ARG A 211 -10.96 16.70 2.66
C ARG A 211 -10.96 17.80 3.71
N GLU A 212 -11.74 18.83 3.44
CA GLU A 212 -11.96 19.92 4.38
C GLU A 212 -12.97 19.47 5.44
N VAL A 213 -12.64 19.70 6.71
CA VAL A 213 -13.54 19.45 7.83
C VAL A 213 -14.42 20.69 7.97
N PRO A 214 -15.75 20.58 7.80
CA PRO A 214 -16.61 21.73 8.01
C PRO A 214 -16.55 22.16 9.49
N PRO A 215 -16.36 23.45 9.80
CA PRO A 215 -16.36 23.91 11.18
C PRO A 215 -17.74 23.69 11.81
N PRO A 216 -17.83 23.40 13.13
CA PRO A 216 -19.11 23.23 13.79
C PRO A 216 -19.99 24.47 13.59
N PRO A 217 -21.29 24.30 13.29
CA PRO A 217 -22.19 25.41 13.01
C PRO A 217 -22.30 26.35 14.22
N ILE A 218 -22.69 27.58 13.95
CA ILE A 218 -22.92 28.62 14.96
C ILE A 218 -24.07 28.17 15.87
N ARG A 219 -23.80 28.02 17.17
CA ARG A 219 -24.76 27.58 18.20
C ARG A 219 -25.42 28.79 18.87
N LEU A 220 -26.11 29.62 18.08
CA LEU A 220 -26.88 30.75 18.61
C LEU A 220 -28.36 30.45 18.55
N GLY A 221 -29.05 30.57 19.67
CA GLY A 221 -30.51 30.45 19.75
C GLY A 221 -31.20 31.80 19.83
N ALA A 222 -32.50 31.84 19.51
CA ALA A 222 -33.34 33.03 19.67
C ALA A 222 -33.30 33.61 21.10
N LYS A 223 -33.10 32.75 22.11
CA LYS A 223 -32.95 33.15 23.52
C LYS A 223 -31.75 34.07 23.77
N ASP A 224 -30.65 33.91 23.04
CA ASP A 224 -29.45 34.72 23.26
C ASP A 224 -29.58 36.10 22.62
N TYR A 225 -30.24 36.18 21.45
CA TYR A 225 -30.65 37.44 20.85
C TYR A 225 -31.68 38.19 21.69
N LEU A 226 -32.68 37.49 22.24
CA LEU A 226 -33.68 38.08 23.12
C LEU A 226 -33.05 38.66 24.41
N ARG A 227 -32.09 37.93 25.01
CA ARG A 227 -31.34 38.43 26.18
C ARG A 227 -30.48 39.64 25.84
N ALA A 228 -29.83 39.64 24.68
CA ALA A 228 -28.98 40.74 24.24
C ALA A 228 -29.83 41.99 23.96
N LEU A 229 -30.81 41.90 23.06
CA LEU A 229 -31.64 43.01 22.62
C LEU A 229 -32.59 43.48 23.73
N GLY A 230 -33.30 42.56 24.39
CA GLY A 230 -34.21 42.88 25.49
C GLY A 230 -33.49 43.43 26.71
N GLY A 231 -32.32 42.88 27.06
CA GLY A 231 -31.49 43.40 28.14
C GLY A 231 -30.94 44.79 27.84
N SER A 232 -30.49 45.04 26.60
CA SER A 232 -30.03 46.36 26.15
C SER A 232 -31.16 47.40 26.15
N ALA A 233 -32.36 47.02 25.70
CA ALA A 233 -33.53 47.91 25.71
C ALA A 233 -33.95 48.26 27.15
N LEU A 234 -34.02 47.26 28.04
CA LEU A 234 -34.34 47.48 29.45
C LEU A 234 -33.31 48.41 30.12
N LEU A 235 -32.01 48.16 29.91
CA LEU A 235 -30.93 48.99 30.43
C LEU A 235 -31.02 50.43 29.92
N LEU A 236 -31.30 50.63 28.64
CA LEU A 236 -31.42 51.96 28.04
C LEU A 236 -32.58 52.73 28.67
N VAL A 237 -33.76 52.12 28.76
CA VAL A 237 -34.97 52.75 29.31
C VAL A 237 -34.77 53.11 30.78
N THR A 238 -34.34 52.17 31.61
CA THR A 238 -34.18 52.44 33.04
C THR A 238 -32.96 53.31 33.36
N GLY A 239 -31.91 53.22 32.54
CA GLY A 239 -30.75 54.12 32.62
C GLY A 239 -31.12 55.57 32.33
N LEU A 240 -31.94 55.82 31.29
CA LEU A 240 -32.44 57.16 30.97
C LEU A 240 -33.29 57.74 32.10
N VAL A 241 -34.10 56.91 32.76
CA VAL A 241 -34.88 57.33 33.94
C VAL A 241 -33.98 57.77 35.09
N VAL A 242 -32.94 56.99 35.42
CA VAL A 242 -31.95 57.36 36.46
C VAL A 242 -31.21 58.64 36.09
N ILE A 243 -30.76 58.76 34.83
CA ILE A 243 -30.04 59.95 34.35
C ILE A 243 -30.92 61.20 34.43
N ARG A 244 -32.20 61.10 34.02
CA ARG A 244 -33.16 62.21 34.07
C ARG A 244 -33.31 62.76 35.49
N TYR A 245 -33.49 61.88 36.48
CA TYR A 245 -33.66 62.29 37.88
C TYR A 245 -32.36 62.83 38.50
N ALA A 246 -31.21 62.22 38.21
CA ALA A 246 -29.92 62.76 38.66
C ALA A 246 -29.64 64.16 38.07
N TRP A 247 -29.95 64.35 36.78
CA TRP A 247 -29.76 65.63 36.10
C TRP A 247 -30.63 66.76 36.68
N ALA A 248 -31.85 66.44 37.11
CA ALA A 248 -32.75 67.39 37.76
C ALA A 248 -32.19 67.91 39.09
N HIS A 249 -31.47 67.07 39.83
CA HIS A 249 -30.86 67.43 41.11
C HIS A 249 -29.60 68.29 40.96
N ALA A 250 -28.63 67.83 40.14
CA ALA A 250 -27.33 68.49 39.99
C ALA A 250 -26.64 68.12 38.66
N TRP A 251 -26.89 68.93 37.62
CA TRP A 251 -26.44 68.62 36.26
C TRP A 251 -24.90 68.48 36.09
N LEU A 252 -24.09 69.38 36.69
CA LEU A 252 -22.62 69.34 36.57
C LEU A 252 -22.01 68.08 37.19
N ARG A 253 -22.44 67.71 38.39
CA ARG A 253 -21.93 66.53 39.10
C ARG A 253 -22.41 65.23 38.42
N SER A 254 -23.67 65.21 37.99
CA SER A 254 -24.27 64.08 37.26
C SER A 254 -23.54 63.81 35.95
N ALA A 255 -23.19 64.86 35.19
CA ALA A 255 -22.43 64.73 33.95
C ALA A 255 -21.03 64.12 34.19
N GLY A 256 -20.33 64.55 35.24
CA GLY A 256 -19.03 63.99 35.62
C GLY A 256 -19.10 62.51 36.01
N TYR A 257 -20.08 62.12 36.84
CA TYR A 257 -20.27 60.72 37.22
C TYR A 257 -20.72 59.86 36.05
N LEU A 258 -21.59 60.36 35.17
CA LEU A 258 -22.03 59.65 33.97
C LEU A 258 -20.85 59.37 33.02
N LEU A 259 -20.00 60.37 32.75
CA LEU A 259 -18.80 60.19 31.92
C LEU A 259 -17.82 59.19 32.55
N ALA A 260 -17.60 59.26 33.86
CA ALA A 260 -16.76 58.31 34.58
C ALA A 260 -17.31 56.88 34.50
N VAL A 261 -18.62 56.70 34.71
CA VAL A 261 -19.28 55.39 34.62
C VAL A 261 -19.27 54.84 33.19
N LEU A 262 -19.56 55.65 32.17
CA LEU A 262 -19.53 55.21 30.77
C LEU A 262 -18.11 54.87 30.30
N GLY A 263 -17.12 55.72 30.62
CA GLY A 263 -15.71 55.46 30.32
C GLY A 263 -15.20 54.20 31.01
N ALA A 264 -15.49 54.04 32.30
CA ALA A 264 -15.10 52.84 33.04
C ALA A 264 -15.87 51.58 32.55
N ALA A 265 -17.16 51.69 32.23
CA ALA A 265 -17.95 50.57 31.72
C ALA A 265 -17.43 50.08 30.36
N THR A 266 -17.09 50.97 29.43
CA THR A 266 -16.53 50.58 28.13
C THR A 266 -15.18 49.86 28.27
N VAL A 267 -14.30 50.37 29.14
CA VAL A 267 -13.02 49.71 29.45
C VAL A 267 -13.25 48.35 30.13
N ALA A 268 -14.16 48.26 31.10
CA ALA A 268 -14.49 47.02 31.81
C ALA A 268 -15.09 45.96 30.87
N VAL A 269 -15.97 46.36 29.94
CA VAL A 269 -16.55 45.45 28.94
C VAL A 269 -15.47 44.97 27.97
N ARG A 270 -14.63 45.86 27.44
CA ARG A 270 -13.56 45.50 26.50
C ARG A 270 -12.51 44.58 27.13
N THR A 271 -12.00 44.93 28.29
CA THR A 271 -10.98 44.13 29.02
C THR A 271 -11.58 42.86 29.63
N GLY A 272 -12.83 42.91 30.09
CA GLY A 272 -13.57 41.73 30.55
C GLY A 272 -13.83 40.73 29.43
N PHE A 273 -14.13 41.21 28.22
CA PHE A 273 -14.28 40.37 27.03
C PHE A 273 -12.98 39.65 26.68
N THR A 274 -11.84 40.34 26.66
CA THR A 274 -10.54 39.69 26.35
C THR A 274 -10.16 38.65 27.41
N ILE A 275 -10.40 38.92 28.69
CA ILE A 275 -10.20 37.95 29.77
C ILE A 275 -11.09 36.72 29.58
N ARG A 276 -12.38 36.92 29.27
CA ARG A 276 -13.31 35.81 29.05
C ARG A 276 -13.00 35.01 27.79
N LEU A 277 -12.63 35.67 26.70
CA LEU A 277 -12.20 35.03 25.47
C LEU A 277 -10.95 34.16 25.72
N ALA A 278 -9.95 34.68 26.44
CA ALA A 278 -8.77 33.91 26.82
C ALA A 278 -9.13 32.69 27.69
N ARG A 279 -10.02 32.85 28.68
CA ARG A 279 -10.53 31.73 29.49
C ARG A 279 -11.31 30.71 28.65
N HIS A 280 -12.12 31.18 27.70
CA HIS A 280 -12.88 30.32 26.79
C HIS A 280 -11.94 29.50 25.90
N ARG A 281 -10.94 30.14 25.28
CA ARG A 281 -9.91 29.45 24.48
C ARG A 281 -9.13 28.43 25.30
N ARG A 282 -8.77 28.73 26.55
CA ARG A 282 -8.13 27.75 27.47
C ARG A 282 -9.01 26.53 27.73
N ARG A 283 -10.31 26.75 27.99
CA ARG A 283 -11.26 25.66 28.23
C ARG A 283 -11.39 24.78 27.00
N MET A 284 -11.53 25.38 25.82
CA MET A 284 -11.60 24.65 24.55
C MET A 284 -10.33 23.85 24.27
N ALA A 285 -9.15 24.44 24.50
CA ALA A 285 -7.87 23.74 24.35
C ALA A 285 -7.76 22.53 25.30
N ARG A 286 -8.11 22.69 26.58
CA ARG A 286 -8.12 21.60 27.57
C ARG A 286 -9.15 20.52 27.24
N GLN A 287 -10.33 20.92 26.76
CA GLN A 287 -11.36 19.98 26.33
C GLN A 287 -10.84 19.10 25.18
N ARG A 288 -10.07 19.62 24.22
CA ARG A 288 -9.51 18.77 23.14
C ARG A 288 -8.55 17.68 23.63
N LEU A 289 -7.83 17.93 24.73
CA LEU A 289 -6.91 16.95 25.33
C LEU A 289 -7.63 15.92 26.20
N THR A 290 -8.71 16.33 26.87
CA THR A 290 -9.41 15.53 27.88
C THR A 290 -10.72 14.91 27.40
N PHE A 291 -11.26 15.38 26.28
CA PHE A 291 -12.52 14.91 25.75
C PHE A 291 -12.32 13.56 25.07
N THR A 292 -12.67 12.52 25.81
CA THR A 292 -12.98 11.21 25.25
C THR A 292 -14.47 11.23 24.92
N PRO A 293 -14.91 11.40 23.66
CA PRO A 293 -16.31 11.22 23.34
C PRO A 293 -16.72 9.83 23.81
N ARG A 294 -17.78 9.76 24.61
CA ARG A 294 -18.40 8.49 25.03
C ARG A 294 -18.67 7.71 23.74
N ARG A 295 -18.12 6.50 23.63
CA ARG A 295 -18.33 5.61 22.47
C ARG A 295 -19.83 5.52 22.23
N THR A 296 -20.35 6.22 21.23
CA THR A 296 -21.49 5.71 20.49
C THR A 296 -20.87 4.60 19.65
N PRO A 297 -21.14 3.31 19.92
CA PRO A 297 -20.65 2.26 19.05
C PRO A 297 -21.26 2.55 17.68
N ALA A 298 -20.43 3.08 16.78
CA ALA A 298 -20.76 2.97 15.36
C ALA A 298 -20.95 1.47 15.14
N GLN A 299 -22.17 1.07 14.78
CA GLN A 299 -22.48 -0.25 14.27
C GLN A 299 -21.28 -0.74 13.47
N SER A 300 -20.78 -1.93 13.78
CA SER A 300 -19.49 -2.48 13.35
C SER A 300 -19.32 -2.44 11.83
N ASP A 301 -18.87 -1.28 11.34
CA ASP A 301 -18.64 -1.00 9.93
C ASP A 301 -17.17 -1.33 9.62
N ARG A 302 -16.96 -2.07 8.53
CA ARG A 302 -15.64 -2.54 8.07
C ARG A 302 -14.65 -1.38 7.93
N PHE A 303 -15.11 -0.20 7.53
CA PHE A 303 -14.28 1.01 7.44
C PHE A 303 -13.77 1.49 8.80
N ALA A 304 -14.68 1.62 9.78
CA ALA A 304 -14.35 2.14 11.10
C ALA A 304 -13.36 1.22 11.84
N SER A 305 -13.55 -0.10 11.77
CA SER A 305 -12.60 -1.07 12.30
C SER A 305 -11.25 -1.03 11.56
N GLY A 306 -11.26 -0.77 10.25
CA GLY A 306 -10.03 -0.54 9.47
C GLY A 306 -9.26 0.69 9.96
N MET A 307 -9.97 1.79 10.25
CA MET A 307 -9.38 3.00 10.81
C MET A 307 -8.79 2.77 12.21
N ASP A 308 -9.47 2.02 13.08
CA ASP A 308 -8.93 1.66 14.41
C ASP A 308 -7.55 0.99 14.30
N ARG A 309 -7.45 -0.02 13.43
CA ARG A 309 -6.19 -0.73 13.18
C ARG A 309 -5.09 0.19 12.64
N LEU A 310 -5.43 1.14 11.76
CA LEU A 310 -4.46 2.10 11.23
C LEU A 310 -3.95 3.05 12.32
N PHE A 311 -4.85 3.59 13.15
CA PHE A 311 -4.47 4.47 14.25
C PHE A 311 -3.61 3.73 15.28
N ASP A 312 -4.00 2.53 15.70
CA ASP A 312 -3.19 1.73 16.65
C ASP A 312 -1.82 1.39 16.09
N ARG A 313 -1.74 1.02 14.80
CA ARG A 313 -0.48 0.72 14.12
C ARG A 313 0.43 1.94 14.06
N TYR A 314 -0.07 3.07 13.56
CA TYR A 314 0.79 4.24 13.35
C TYR A 314 1.13 4.94 14.66
N PHE A 315 0.22 5.04 15.63
CA PHE A 315 0.57 5.57 16.95
C PHE A 315 1.53 4.64 17.70
N GLY A 316 1.46 3.33 17.49
CA GLY A 316 2.48 2.40 17.98
C GLY A 316 3.84 2.57 17.28
N ARG A 317 3.84 2.71 15.96
CA ARG A 317 5.05 2.90 15.15
C ARG A 317 5.76 4.24 15.41
N TYR A 318 5.00 5.29 15.67
CA TYR A 318 5.49 6.65 15.89
C TYR A 318 5.73 6.96 17.38
N LEU A 319 6.03 5.94 18.19
CA LEU A 319 6.43 6.14 19.58
C LEU A 319 7.63 7.12 19.66
N PRO A 320 7.60 8.13 20.55
CA PRO A 320 8.76 8.97 20.84
C PRO A 320 9.90 8.15 21.46
N SER A 321 11.15 8.45 21.07
CA SER A 321 12.32 7.78 21.64
C SER A 321 12.43 8.10 23.13
N GLY A 322 12.54 7.06 23.98
CA GLY A 322 12.63 7.21 25.43
C GLY A 322 11.29 7.35 26.17
N ALA A 323 10.15 7.38 25.47
CA ALA A 323 8.83 7.39 26.10
C ALA A 323 8.29 5.96 26.32
N ALA A 324 7.67 5.73 27.47
CA ALA A 324 6.93 4.49 27.70
C ALA A 324 5.68 4.43 26.81
N ARG A 325 5.43 3.28 26.19
CA ARG A 325 4.30 3.08 25.27
C ARG A 325 2.96 3.38 25.94
N GLU A 326 2.80 2.98 27.20
CA GLU A 326 1.57 3.20 27.96
C GLU A 326 1.29 4.68 28.18
N THR A 327 2.30 5.45 28.61
CA THR A 327 2.20 6.91 28.79
C THR A 327 1.83 7.61 27.50
N TRP A 328 2.51 7.28 26.40
CA TRP A 328 2.21 7.85 25.07
C TRP A 328 0.77 7.58 24.64
N LEU A 329 0.30 6.33 24.75
CA LEU A 329 -1.06 5.96 24.34
C LEU A 329 -2.14 6.53 25.26
N ALA A 330 -1.84 6.70 26.56
CA ALA A 330 -2.75 7.29 27.53
C ALA A 330 -2.91 8.80 27.29
N GLU A 331 -1.80 9.54 27.14
CA GLU A 331 -1.83 10.99 26.92
C GLU A 331 -2.43 11.38 25.57
N THR A 332 -2.25 10.55 24.54
CA THR A 332 -2.79 10.81 23.19
C THR A 332 -4.18 10.22 22.96
N ALA A 333 -4.79 9.54 23.94
CA ALA A 333 -6.05 8.82 23.76
C ALA A 333 -7.20 9.71 23.24
N GLY A 334 -7.38 10.92 23.82
CA GLY A 334 -8.43 11.86 23.42
C GLY A 334 -8.23 12.41 22.00
N ILE A 335 -6.99 12.78 21.66
CA ILE A 335 -6.64 13.29 20.32
C ILE A 335 -6.82 12.19 19.28
N ARG A 336 -6.31 10.98 19.54
CA ARG A 336 -6.45 9.82 18.66
C ARG A 336 -7.91 9.52 18.37
N GLN A 337 -8.77 9.50 19.40
CA GLN A 337 -10.20 9.24 19.23
C GLN A 337 -10.89 10.34 18.42
N THR A 338 -10.55 11.61 18.67
CA THR A 338 -11.12 12.75 17.95
C THR A 338 -10.77 12.70 16.47
N LEU A 339 -9.48 12.55 16.14
CA LEU A 339 -9.01 12.43 14.76
C LEU A 339 -9.60 11.20 14.05
N ARG A 340 -9.70 10.08 14.76
CA ARG A 340 -10.31 8.85 14.22
C ARG A 340 -11.77 9.06 13.87
N ASN A 341 -12.55 9.68 14.76
CA ASN A 341 -13.96 9.95 14.50
C ASN A 341 -14.15 10.94 13.35
N GLU A 342 -13.32 11.98 13.29
CA GLU A 342 -13.32 12.96 12.19
C GLU A 342 -13.07 12.29 10.83
N LEU A 343 -12.06 11.42 10.72
CA LEU A 343 -11.78 10.71 9.47
C LEU A 343 -12.88 9.69 9.12
N VAL A 344 -13.49 9.05 10.11
CA VAL A 344 -14.63 8.17 9.88
C VAL A 344 -15.81 8.96 9.32
N GLU A 345 -16.16 10.10 9.91
CA GLU A 345 -17.25 10.96 9.43
C GLU A 345 -16.99 11.46 8.00
N LEU A 346 -15.76 11.87 7.68
CA LEU A 346 -15.42 12.43 6.37
C LEU A 346 -15.38 11.42 5.23
N TYR A 347 -14.95 10.17 5.47
CA TYR A 347 -14.64 9.21 4.40
C TYR A 347 -15.61 8.03 4.34
N ARG A 348 -16.42 7.77 5.38
CA ARG A 348 -17.32 6.61 5.45
C ARG A 348 -18.35 6.57 4.32
N GLU A 349 -19.03 7.68 4.04
CA GLU A 349 -20.17 7.71 3.10
C GLU A 349 -19.77 7.58 1.62
N GLN A 350 -18.47 7.59 1.31
CA GLN A 350 -17.99 7.66 -0.08
C GLN A 350 -17.33 6.37 -0.58
N GLY A 351 -17.51 5.25 0.12
CA GLY A 351 -17.00 3.94 -0.31
C GLY A 351 -15.47 3.85 -0.41
N VAL A 352 -14.73 4.80 0.20
CA VAL A 352 -13.26 4.78 0.21
C VAL A 352 -12.80 3.74 1.21
N GLU A 353 -11.93 2.81 0.80
CA GLU A 353 -11.35 1.86 1.76
C GLU A 353 -10.33 2.53 2.68
N ALA A 354 -10.30 2.15 3.96
CA ALA A 354 -9.43 2.75 4.99
C ALA A 354 -7.94 2.83 4.57
N LYS A 355 -7.46 1.84 3.79
CA LYS A 355 -6.07 1.80 3.29
C LYS A 355 -5.68 3.02 2.44
N HIS A 356 -6.61 3.63 1.70
CA HIS A 356 -6.36 4.81 0.87
C HIS A 356 -6.12 6.07 1.71
N VAL A 357 -6.52 6.05 2.99
CA VAL A 357 -6.36 7.15 3.95
C VAL A 357 -5.20 6.88 4.92
N ALA A 358 -4.50 5.74 4.81
CA ALA A 358 -3.39 5.38 5.68
C ALA A 358 -2.24 6.42 5.69
N TRP A 359 -2.01 7.08 4.56
CA TRP A 359 -1.04 8.17 4.43
C TRP A 359 -1.39 9.36 5.34
N LEU A 360 -2.68 9.67 5.48
CA LEU A 360 -3.19 10.77 6.29
C LEU A 360 -3.07 10.42 7.78
N VAL A 361 -3.44 9.19 8.17
CA VAL A 361 -3.23 8.70 9.55
C VAL A 361 -1.76 8.74 9.94
N ARG A 362 -0.86 8.34 9.02
CA ARG A 362 0.59 8.44 9.20
C ARG A 362 1.05 9.88 9.42
N PHE A 363 0.56 10.82 8.61
CA PHE A 363 0.86 12.23 8.75
C PHE A 363 0.38 12.76 10.11
N LEU A 364 -0.87 12.49 10.48
CA LEU A 364 -1.46 12.91 11.75
C LEU A 364 -0.71 12.34 12.95
N ALA A 365 -0.36 11.05 12.94
CA ALA A 365 0.43 10.43 14.01
C ALA A 365 1.82 11.07 14.14
N SER A 366 2.47 11.37 13.01
CA SER A 366 3.77 12.05 13.01
C SER A 366 3.67 13.51 13.49
N ASP A 367 2.56 14.18 13.22
CA ASP A 367 2.32 15.55 13.66
C ASP A 367 2.04 15.61 15.16
N VAL A 368 1.19 14.72 15.68
CA VAL A 368 0.97 14.58 17.13
C VAL A 368 2.27 14.24 17.87
N LYS A 369 3.11 13.37 17.32
CA LYS A 369 4.46 13.11 17.86
C LYS A 369 5.29 14.38 17.95
N ARG A 370 5.29 15.20 16.90
CA ARG A 370 6.04 16.47 16.86
C ARG A 370 5.54 17.42 17.94
N GLN A 371 4.22 17.60 18.05
CA GLN A 371 3.58 18.45 19.05
C GLN A 371 3.84 17.96 20.50
N TRP A 372 3.94 16.64 20.68
CA TRP A 372 4.29 16.04 21.98
C TRP A 372 5.73 16.34 22.36
N LEU A 373 6.67 16.14 21.43
CA LEU A 373 8.10 16.41 21.64
C LEU A 373 8.40 17.91 21.86
N SER A 374 7.65 18.81 21.22
CA SER A 374 7.76 20.26 21.42
C SER A 374 7.09 20.75 22.71
N GLY A 375 6.37 19.87 23.43
CA GLY A 375 5.55 20.24 24.58
C GLY A 375 4.31 21.08 24.22
N GLU A 376 4.03 21.28 22.92
CA GLU A 376 2.91 22.08 22.44
C GLU A 376 1.55 21.47 22.77
N LEU A 377 1.48 20.15 22.96
CA LEU A 377 0.24 19.47 23.35
C LEU A 377 -0.28 19.95 24.71
N THR A 378 0.60 20.18 25.68
CA THR A 378 0.23 20.61 27.03
C THR A 378 0.48 22.10 27.28
N ALA A 379 1.25 22.75 26.39
CA ALA A 379 1.52 24.18 26.49
C ALA A 379 0.24 25.01 26.37
N GLU A 380 0.01 25.91 27.31
CA GLU A 380 -1.03 26.93 27.14
C GLU A 380 -0.67 27.82 25.94
N PRO A 381 -1.50 27.88 24.88
CA PRO A 381 -1.20 28.71 23.71
C PRO A 381 -0.88 30.14 24.13
N ARG A 382 0.16 30.76 23.56
CA ARG A 382 0.52 32.15 23.90
C ARG A 382 -0.67 33.12 23.73
N SER A 383 -1.55 32.85 22.77
CA SER A 383 -2.81 33.55 22.52
C SER A 383 -3.87 33.45 23.64
N CYS A 384 -3.65 32.60 24.64
CA CYS A 384 -4.48 32.42 25.82
C CYS A 384 -3.96 33.18 27.06
N ARG A 385 -2.80 33.85 26.99
CA ARG A 385 -2.25 34.64 28.10
C ARG A 385 -2.83 36.05 28.08
N VAL A 386 -3.48 36.43 29.17
CA VAL A 386 -3.94 37.81 29.39
C VAL A 386 -2.79 38.61 29.98
N SER A 387 -2.46 39.75 29.38
CA SER A 387 -1.47 40.68 29.91
C SER A 387 -1.83 41.14 31.34
N PRO A 388 -0.86 41.29 32.26
CA PRO A 388 -1.10 41.85 33.59
C PRO A 388 -1.76 43.23 33.54
N SER A 389 -1.38 44.07 32.57
CA SER A 389 -1.97 45.41 32.38
C SER A 389 -3.46 45.37 32.10
N THR A 390 -3.94 44.37 31.36
CA THR A 390 -5.38 44.18 31.08
C THR A 390 -6.16 43.79 32.34
N ARG A 391 -5.55 43.06 33.28
CA ARG A 391 -6.19 42.72 34.55
C ARG A 391 -6.28 43.92 35.48
N ILE A 392 -5.22 44.73 35.53
CA ILE A 392 -5.19 45.97 36.33
C ILE A 392 -6.22 46.96 35.78
N ALA A 393 -6.25 47.17 34.45
CA ALA A 393 -7.24 48.04 33.81
C ALA A 393 -8.69 47.57 34.02
N TYR A 394 -8.94 46.25 34.00
CA TYR A 394 -10.25 45.71 34.36
C TYR A 394 -10.60 45.99 35.83
N GLY A 395 -9.64 45.77 36.74
CA GLY A 395 -9.83 46.02 38.17
C GLY A 395 -10.11 47.50 38.48
N SER A 396 -9.33 48.42 37.90
CA SER A 396 -9.52 49.86 38.09
C SER A 396 -10.85 50.34 37.49
N ALA A 397 -11.23 49.85 36.31
CA ALA A 397 -12.50 50.19 35.68
C ALA A 397 -13.70 49.70 36.50
N VAL A 398 -13.67 48.46 37.01
CA VAL A 398 -14.73 47.94 37.90
C VAL A 398 -14.81 48.75 39.19
N PHE A 399 -13.67 49.14 39.77
CA PHE A 399 -13.62 49.98 40.96
C PHE A 399 -14.27 51.36 40.70
N THR A 400 -13.93 52.01 39.59
CA THR A 400 -14.54 53.30 39.21
C THR A 400 -16.06 53.18 39.04
N VAL A 401 -16.57 52.13 38.39
CA VAL A 401 -18.02 51.90 38.28
C VAL A 401 -18.66 51.66 39.66
N ALA A 402 -17.99 50.90 40.53
CA ALA A 402 -18.49 50.60 41.88
C ALA A 402 -18.55 51.83 42.80
N VAL A 403 -17.71 52.85 42.55
CA VAL A 403 -17.71 54.11 43.32
C VAL A 403 -18.61 55.17 42.69
N ALA A 404 -18.45 55.45 41.39
CA ALA A 404 -19.20 56.51 40.71
C ALA A 404 -20.68 56.14 40.45
N GLY A 405 -21.00 54.85 40.30
CA GLY A 405 -22.36 54.37 40.10
C GLY A 405 -23.29 54.69 41.28
N PRO A 406 -22.95 54.29 42.52
CA PRO A 406 -23.73 54.65 43.71
C PRO A 406 -23.86 56.16 43.95
N LEU A 407 -22.82 56.95 43.63
CA LEU A 407 -22.88 58.41 43.74
C LEU A 407 -23.89 59.03 42.76
N LEU A 408 -23.96 58.51 41.53
CA LEU A 408 -24.97 58.90 40.55
C LEU A 408 -26.39 58.46 40.99
N LEU A 409 -26.52 57.25 41.55
CA LEU A 409 -27.79 56.74 42.07
C LEU A 409 -28.28 57.55 43.27
N TRP A 410 -27.39 57.98 44.15
CA TRP A 410 -27.72 58.81 45.30
C TRP A 410 -28.38 60.13 44.87
N GLN A 411 -27.87 60.77 43.82
CA GLN A 411 -28.46 61.99 43.26
C GLN A 411 -29.88 61.77 42.73
N ALA A 412 -30.14 60.63 42.08
CA ALA A 412 -31.48 60.29 41.61
C ALA A 412 -32.44 59.86 42.74
N LEU A 413 -31.90 59.33 43.85
CA LEU A 413 -32.71 58.84 44.98
C LEU A 413 -33.31 59.99 45.80
N VAL A 414 -32.61 61.12 45.89
CA VAL A 414 -33.07 62.33 46.59
C VAL A 414 -34.31 62.93 45.92
N GLU A 415 -34.40 62.89 44.59
CA GLU A 415 -35.52 63.46 43.82
C GLU A 415 -36.74 62.54 43.78
N ALA A 416 -36.53 61.24 43.55
CA ALA A 416 -37.63 60.30 43.32
C ALA A 416 -37.29 58.89 43.82
N PRO A 417 -37.43 58.61 45.14
CA PRO A 417 -36.88 57.41 45.76
C PRO A 417 -37.49 56.11 45.20
N PHE A 418 -38.82 56.04 45.07
CA PHE A 418 -39.50 54.83 44.60
C PHE A 418 -39.19 54.48 43.14
N THR A 419 -39.22 55.47 42.23
CA THR A 419 -38.92 55.24 40.81
C THR A 419 -37.46 54.92 40.59
N THR A 420 -36.56 55.54 41.37
CA THR A 420 -35.11 55.28 41.29
C THR A 420 -34.77 53.87 41.75
N VAL A 421 -35.43 53.33 42.79
CA VAL A 421 -35.23 51.94 43.22
C VAL A 421 -35.64 50.95 42.11
N ILE A 422 -36.82 51.12 41.51
CA ILE A 422 -37.30 50.25 40.42
C ILE A 422 -36.38 50.36 39.19
N ALA A 423 -35.99 51.58 38.82
CA ALA A 423 -35.08 51.81 37.69
C ALA A 423 -33.70 51.20 37.96
N THR A 424 -33.20 51.24 39.21
CA THR A 424 -31.94 50.60 39.60
C THR A 424 -31.99 49.09 39.43
N VAL A 425 -33.07 48.44 39.88
CA VAL A 425 -33.29 47.01 39.64
C VAL A 425 -33.30 46.70 38.14
N GLY A 426 -33.99 47.52 37.35
CA GLY A 426 -34.01 47.39 35.89
C GLY A 426 -32.63 47.57 35.25
N VAL A 427 -31.81 48.52 35.73
CA VAL A 427 -30.42 48.71 35.27
C VAL A 427 -29.59 47.47 35.59
N VAL A 428 -29.69 46.91 36.80
CA VAL A 428 -28.93 45.72 37.20
C VAL A 428 -29.35 44.49 36.38
N VAL A 429 -30.66 44.26 36.23
CA VAL A 429 -31.20 43.12 35.47
C VAL A 429 -30.89 43.28 33.97
N GLY A 430 -31.13 44.46 33.40
CA GLY A 430 -30.85 44.80 32.01
C GLY A 430 -29.36 44.64 31.68
N THR A 431 -28.48 45.17 32.52
CA THR A 431 -27.02 45.02 32.37
C THR A 431 -26.61 43.55 32.41
N ARG A 432 -27.12 42.77 33.36
CA ARG A 432 -26.80 41.33 33.47
C ARG A 432 -27.27 40.53 32.25
N LEU A 433 -28.46 40.80 31.74
CA LEU A 433 -29.01 40.14 30.55
C LEU A 433 -28.25 40.54 29.29
N ALA A 434 -28.02 41.83 29.08
CA ALA A 434 -27.26 42.37 27.95
C ALA A 434 -25.83 41.80 27.92
N ILE A 435 -25.11 41.83 29.05
CA ILE A 435 -23.75 41.26 29.14
C ILE A 435 -23.77 39.77 28.82
N ARG A 436 -24.73 38.99 29.34
CA ARG A 436 -24.79 37.55 29.04
C ARG A 436 -25.10 37.26 27.58
N GLY A 437 -26.07 37.97 26.98
CA GLY A 437 -26.45 37.79 25.58
C GLY A 437 -25.34 38.20 24.61
N TRP A 438 -24.79 39.41 24.76
CA TRP A 438 -23.72 39.90 23.90
C TRP A 438 -22.44 39.08 24.03
N LEU A 439 -22.08 38.64 25.24
CA LEU A 439 -20.91 37.77 25.41
C LEU A 439 -21.10 36.40 24.74
N ALA A 440 -22.30 35.81 24.78
CA ALA A 440 -22.56 34.56 24.07
C ALA A 440 -22.40 34.72 22.55
N ILE A 441 -23.01 35.76 21.98
CA ILE A 441 -22.94 36.08 20.54
C ILE A 441 -21.49 36.35 20.11
N LEU A 442 -20.77 37.22 20.83
CA LEU A 442 -19.40 37.59 20.48
C LEU A 442 -18.42 36.43 20.65
N LEU A 443 -18.54 35.64 21.73
CA LEU A 443 -17.66 34.48 21.93
C LEU A 443 -17.89 33.41 20.87
N GLU A 444 -19.14 33.17 20.49
CA GLU A 444 -19.48 32.19 19.45
C GLU A 444 -19.01 32.65 18.06
N GLY A 445 -19.16 33.93 17.74
CA GLY A 445 -18.61 34.51 16.51
C GLY A 445 -17.09 34.41 16.44
N HIS A 446 -16.39 34.67 17.56
CA HIS A 446 -14.94 34.48 17.62
C HIS A 446 -14.54 33.00 17.55
N ARG A 447 -15.29 32.10 18.20
CA ARG A 447 -15.07 30.65 18.10
C ARG A 447 -15.17 30.20 16.65
N HIS A 448 -16.23 30.58 15.94
CA HIS A 448 -16.46 30.18 14.56
C HIS A 448 -15.38 30.74 13.61
N ARG A 449 -14.96 32.00 13.79
CA ARG A 449 -13.82 32.57 13.04
C ARG A 449 -12.52 31.85 13.31
N ASP A 450 -12.20 31.58 14.58
CA ASP A 450 -11.01 30.83 14.96
C ASP A 450 -11.06 29.39 14.41
N ASP A 451 -12.24 28.76 14.36
CA ASP A 451 -12.45 27.43 13.78
C ASP A 451 -12.29 27.43 12.26
N LEU A 452 -12.78 28.45 11.54
CA LEU A 452 -12.57 28.62 10.10
C LEU A 452 -11.09 28.74 9.74
N ILE A 453 -10.35 29.60 10.45
CA ILE A 453 -8.91 29.78 10.23
C ILE A 453 -8.16 28.49 10.50
N ARG A 454 -8.53 27.75 11.56
CA ARG A 454 -7.93 26.45 11.88
C ARG A 454 -8.23 25.40 10.81
N ALA A 455 -9.50 25.22 10.45
CA ALA A 455 -9.91 24.26 9.43
C ALA A 455 -9.17 24.47 8.11
N ARG A 456 -8.98 25.75 7.73
CA ARG A 456 -8.23 26.09 6.53
C ARG A 456 -6.75 25.69 6.61
N ARG A 457 -6.08 26.02 7.72
CA ARG A 457 -4.67 25.65 7.95
C ARG A 457 -4.49 24.14 7.98
N ASP A 458 -5.34 23.44 8.73
CA ASP A 458 -5.30 21.98 8.84
C ASP A 458 -5.50 21.34 7.45
N PHE A 459 -6.39 21.89 6.63
CA PHE A 459 -6.58 21.44 5.24
C PHE A 459 -5.35 21.68 4.37
N GLU A 460 -4.72 22.87 4.45
CA GLU A 460 -3.50 23.20 3.72
C GLU A 460 -2.31 22.32 4.12
N ASP A 461 -2.18 21.98 5.41
CA ASP A 461 -1.18 21.05 5.92
C ASP A 461 -1.43 19.62 5.42
N ARG A 462 -2.69 19.16 5.43
CA ARG A 462 -3.08 17.86 4.87
C ARG A 462 -2.84 17.80 3.37
N ARG A 463 -3.10 18.88 2.63
CA ARG A 463 -2.82 18.99 1.19
C ARG A 463 -1.33 18.94 0.90
N SER A 464 -0.53 19.70 1.64
CA SER A 464 0.92 19.66 1.50
C SER A 464 1.50 18.28 1.83
N ALA A 465 0.93 17.59 2.82
CA ALA A 465 1.30 16.22 3.16
C ALA A 465 0.90 15.22 2.06
N TYR A 466 -0.28 15.38 1.47
CA TYR A 466 -0.72 14.61 0.31
C TYR A 466 0.26 14.79 -0.86
N ASP A 467 0.60 16.02 -1.23
CA ASP A 467 1.49 16.30 -2.36
C ASP A 467 2.91 15.74 -2.13
N ARG A 468 3.41 15.76 -0.88
CA ARG A 468 4.66 15.08 -0.52
C ARG A 468 4.56 13.56 -0.67
N TRP A 469 3.43 12.98 -0.26
CA TRP A 469 3.20 11.55 -0.36
C TRP A 469 3.05 11.08 -1.81
N VAL A 470 2.29 11.79 -2.64
CA VAL A 470 2.16 11.52 -4.08
C VAL A 470 3.53 11.60 -4.77
N ARG A 471 4.31 12.66 -4.52
CA ARG A 471 5.68 12.75 -5.03
C ARG A 471 6.56 11.59 -4.60
N LYS A 472 6.44 11.14 -3.35
CA LYS A 472 7.16 9.96 -2.86
C LYS A 472 6.74 8.66 -3.57
N LEU A 473 5.49 8.56 -4.00
CA LEU A 473 4.98 7.41 -4.75
C LEU A 473 5.16 7.53 -6.27
N ALA A 474 5.63 8.67 -6.80
CA ALA A 474 5.76 8.89 -8.25
C ALA A 474 6.70 7.89 -8.92
N SER A 475 7.77 7.46 -8.24
CA SER A 475 8.73 6.48 -8.74
C SER A 475 8.28 5.02 -8.48
N LYS A 476 6.97 4.75 -8.39
CA LYS A 476 6.44 3.40 -8.19
C LYS A 476 6.91 2.50 -9.35
N PRO A 477 7.41 1.28 -9.06
CA PRO A 477 7.86 0.38 -10.11
C PRO A 477 6.67 -0.18 -10.89
N THR A 478 6.94 -0.54 -12.14
CA THR A 478 6.01 -1.27 -13.00
C THR A 478 5.97 -2.76 -12.62
N ASP A 479 4.94 -3.48 -13.06
CA ASP A 479 4.86 -4.93 -12.81
C ASP A 479 5.97 -5.72 -13.53
N ALA A 480 6.41 -5.24 -14.70
CA ALA A 480 7.57 -5.80 -15.41
C ALA A 480 8.87 -5.64 -14.62
N GLU A 481 9.13 -4.46 -14.03
CA GLU A 481 10.28 -4.27 -13.14
C GLU A 481 10.22 -5.20 -11.91
N MET A 482 9.03 -5.35 -11.31
CA MET A 482 8.83 -6.27 -10.18
C MET A 482 9.11 -7.73 -10.58
N ALA A 483 8.71 -8.15 -11.78
CA ALA A 483 8.98 -9.48 -12.31
C ALA A 483 10.47 -9.71 -12.57
N HIS A 484 11.12 -8.75 -13.21
CA HIS A 484 12.56 -8.79 -13.53
C HIS A 484 13.41 -8.95 -12.27
N TRP A 485 13.11 -8.17 -11.23
CA TRP A 485 13.83 -8.27 -9.96
C TRP A 485 13.60 -9.61 -9.26
N LEU A 486 12.40 -10.18 -9.35
CA LEU A 486 12.11 -11.51 -8.82
C LEU A 486 12.87 -12.59 -9.60
N ASP A 487 12.95 -12.46 -10.91
CA ASP A 487 13.74 -13.35 -11.76
C ASP A 487 15.24 -13.32 -11.41
N CYS A 488 15.77 -12.11 -11.16
CA CYS A 488 17.13 -11.93 -10.68
C CYS A 488 17.35 -12.62 -9.32
N ASP A 489 16.40 -12.51 -8.38
CA ASP A 489 16.48 -13.23 -7.10
C ASP A 489 16.46 -14.75 -7.27
N ARG A 490 15.64 -15.28 -8.19
CA ARG A 490 15.61 -16.72 -8.53
C ARG A 490 16.98 -17.19 -9.02
N LYS A 491 17.54 -16.48 -10.00
CA LYS A 491 18.84 -16.80 -10.60
C LYS A 491 19.98 -16.77 -9.57
N VAL A 492 19.97 -15.78 -8.67
CA VAL A 492 20.94 -15.73 -7.56
C VAL A 492 20.75 -16.92 -6.60
N LEU A 493 19.51 -17.33 -6.31
CA LEU A 493 19.27 -18.51 -5.48
C LEU A 493 19.76 -19.81 -6.14
N VAL A 494 19.59 -19.96 -7.47
CA VAL A 494 20.14 -21.11 -8.20
C VAL A 494 21.66 -21.13 -8.06
N GLU A 495 22.32 -20.00 -8.29
CA GLU A 495 23.78 -19.91 -8.18
C GLU A 495 24.29 -20.26 -6.77
N ASP A 496 23.66 -19.71 -5.74
CA ASP A 496 24.01 -20.00 -4.35
C ASP A 496 23.83 -21.48 -4.03
N ALA A 497 22.74 -22.09 -4.53
CA ALA A 497 22.51 -23.53 -4.37
C ALA A 497 23.57 -24.37 -5.10
N LEU A 498 23.94 -24.03 -6.34
CA LEU A 498 25.00 -24.72 -7.09
C LEU A 498 26.33 -24.70 -6.35
N ARG A 499 26.78 -23.52 -5.89
CA ARG A 499 28.03 -23.36 -5.14
C ARG A 499 28.02 -24.20 -3.87
N GLN A 500 26.89 -24.22 -3.18
CA GLN A 500 26.71 -24.91 -1.92
C GLN A 500 26.70 -26.43 -2.06
N TYR A 501 26.08 -26.96 -3.12
CA TYR A 501 26.11 -28.39 -3.45
C TYR A 501 27.35 -28.80 -4.26
N ARG A 502 28.23 -27.83 -4.60
CA ARG A 502 29.42 -28.02 -5.45
C ARG A 502 29.09 -28.65 -6.80
N LEU A 503 28.00 -28.19 -7.41
CA LEU A 503 27.55 -28.62 -8.72
C LEU A 503 27.97 -27.61 -9.79
N ALA A 504 28.40 -28.10 -10.95
CA ALA A 504 28.51 -27.30 -12.16
C ALA A 504 27.12 -27.16 -12.82
N ALA A 505 26.92 -26.19 -13.71
CA ALA A 505 25.62 -26.04 -14.37
C ALA A 505 25.32 -27.26 -15.26
N GLN A 506 26.33 -27.82 -15.93
CA GLN A 506 26.24 -29.08 -16.67
C GLN A 506 25.80 -30.31 -15.84
N ASP A 507 25.88 -30.25 -14.50
CA ASP A 507 25.40 -31.33 -13.62
C ASP A 507 23.89 -31.23 -13.34
N VAL A 508 23.28 -30.08 -13.65
CA VAL A 508 21.85 -29.83 -13.51
C VAL A 508 21.15 -30.16 -14.82
N ILE A 509 20.31 -31.18 -14.76
CA ILE A 509 19.46 -31.64 -15.87
C ILE A 509 18.30 -30.68 -16.05
N ALA A 510 17.65 -30.31 -14.95
CA ALA A 510 16.55 -29.35 -14.94
C ALA A 510 16.47 -28.67 -13.58
N HIS A 511 15.90 -27.48 -13.56
CA HIS A 511 15.52 -26.83 -12.31
C HIS A 511 14.09 -26.30 -12.40
N ALA A 512 13.44 -26.23 -11.25
CA ALA A 512 12.06 -25.80 -11.16
C ALA A 512 11.84 -24.99 -9.87
N PHE A 513 10.97 -23.99 -9.95
CA PHE A 513 10.64 -23.10 -8.85
C PHE A 513 9.16 -23.17 -8.55
N ILE A 514 8.86 -23.16 -7.25
CA ILE A 514 7.51 -22.88 -6.77
C ILE A 514 7.55 -21.65 -5.88
N GLU A 515 6.70 -20.70 -6.21
CA GLU A 515 6.55 -19.44 -5.49
C GLU A 515 5.26 -19.44 -4.68
N ALA A 516 5.34 -19.15 -3.39
CA ALA A 516 4.17 -19.00 -2.53
C ALA A 516 4.29 -17.77 -1.65
N PRO A 517 3.18 -17.11 -1.27
CA PRO A 517 3.22 -15.98 -0.35
C PRO A 517 3.56 -16.43 1.08
N VAL A 518 4.32 -15.59 1.80
CA VAL A 518 4.41 -15.71 3.26
C VAL A 518 3.09 -15.26 3.90
N PRO A 519 2.55 -15.97 4.91
CA PRO A 519 1.33 -15.54 5.60
C PRO A 519 1.44 -14.10 6.10
N ARG A 520 0.40 -13.29 5.85
CA ARG A 520 0.31 -11.87 6.26
C ARG A 520 1.32 -10.92 5.58
N CYS A 521 1.94 -11.30 4.46
CA CYS A 521 2.72 -10.38 3.64
C CYS A 521 1.83 -9.32 2.94
N LYS A 522 2.44 -8.24 2.43
CA LYS A 522 1.73 -7.27 1.59
C LYS A 522 1.59 -7.88 0.20
N ARG A 523 0.47 -7.62 -0.48
CA ARG A 523 0.24 -8.09 -1.84
C ARG A 523 -0.37 -7.02 -2.73
N ALA A 524 0.07 -6.97 -3.97
CA ALA A 524 -0.50 -6.10 -4.98
C ALA A 524 -0.40 -6.74 -6.35
N ARG A 525 -1.30 -6.38 -7.25
CA ARG A 525 -1.25 -6.77 -8.65
C ARG A 525 -1.66 -5.62 -9.54
N VAL A 526 -1.30 -5.69 -10.80
CA VAL A 526 -1.94 -4.90 -11.86
C VAL A 526 -3.19 -5.66 -12.33
N ARG A 527 -4.22 -4.96 -12.81
CA ARG A 527 -5.45 -5.59 -13.32
C ARG A 527 -5.14 -6.62 -14.41
N LYS A 528 -5.64 -7.86 -14.26
CA LYS A 528 -5.34 -9.06 -15.09
C LYS A 528 -3.87 -9.52 -15.10
N GLY A 529 -3.03 -8.97 -14.23
CA GLY A 529 -1.65 -9.41 -14.01
C GLY A 529 -1.51 -10.32 -12.79
N PRO A 530 -0.31 -10.88 -12.58
CA PRO A 530 -0.04 -11.79 -11.47
C PRO A 530 0.02 -11.06 -10.14
N TRP A 531 -0.22 -11.79 -9.06
CA TRP A 531 0.02 -11.29 -7.71
C TRP A 531 1.51 -11.15 -7.43
N ARG A 532 1.91 -9.98 -6.94
CA ARG A 532 3.23 -9.73 -6.35
C ARG A 532 3.12 -9.67 -4.84
N TYR A 533 4.15 -10.14 -4.17
CA TYR A 533 4.21 -10.22 -2.70
C TYR A 533 5.42 -9.45 -2.18
N SER A 534 5.30 -8.87 -0.97
CA SER A 534 6.47 -8.29 -0.30
C SER A 534 7.43 -9.34 0.23
N GLN A 535 6.94 -10.58 0.43
CA GLN A 535 7.74 -11.70 0.91
C GLN A 535 7.26 -12.99 0.23
N TYR A 536 8.22 -13.76 -0.30
CA TYR A 536 7.99 -15.01 -1.01
C TYR A 536 8.59 -16.17 -0.22
N LYS A 537 7.92 -17.31 -0.22
CA LYS A 537 8.49 -18.62 0.05
C LYS A 537 8.87 -19.20 -1.31
N LEU A 538 10.16 -19.40 -1.52
CA LEU A 538 10.69 -19.99 -2.73
C LEU A 538 11.08 -21.44 -2.43
N LEU A 539 10.58 -22.35 -3.25
CA LEU A 539 10.99 -23.75 -3.26
C LEU A 539 11.66 -24.05 -4.58
N LEU A 540 12.97 -24.27 -4.53
CA LEU A 540 13.81 -24.64 -5.67
C LEU A 540 14.04 -26.14 -5.67
N PHE A 541 13.77 -26.77 -6.80
CA PHE A 541 14.18 -28.14 -7.11
C PHE A 541 15.30 -28.11 -8.15
N LEU A 542 16.43 -28.73 -7.83
CA LEU A 542 17.52 -28.99 -8.76
C LEU A 542 17.57 -30.48 -9.04
N LEU A 543 17.30 -30.86 -10.28
CA LEU A 543 17.41 -32.23 -10.75
C LEU A 543 18.82 -32.46 -11.29
N THR A 544 19.54 -33.40 -10.70
CA THR A 544 20.89 -33.77 -11.14
C THR A 544 20.94 -35.26 -11.51
N LYS A 545 22.05 -35.71 -12.08
CA LYS A 545 22.24 -37.15 -12.41
C LYS A 545 22.13 -38.07 -11.18
N ASP A 546 22.42 -37.54 -10.00
CA ASP A 546 22.49 -38.31 -8.74
C ASP A 546 21.19 -38.26 -7.92
N GLY A 547 20.28 -37.34 -8.22
CA GLY A 547 19.04 -37.18 -7.47
C GLY A 547 18.48 -35.77 -7.53
N VAL A 548 17.55 -35.48 -6.63
CA VAL A 548 16.90 -34.17 -6.51
C VAL A 548 17.42 -33.46 -5.28
N ARG A 549 17.85 -32.20 -5.44
CA ARG A 549 18.17 -31.28 -4.35
C ARG A 549 17.03 -30.28 -4.21
N GLN A 550 16.48 -30.17 -3.02
CA GLN A 550 15.40 -29.24 -2.71
C GLN A 550 15.91 -28.18 -1.74
N VAL A 551 15.68 -26.91 -2.10
CA VAL A 551 16.01 -25.75 -1.27
C VAL A 551 14.75 -24.94 -1.03
N LYS A 552 14.40 -24.78 0.24
CA LYS A 552 13.29 -23.93 0.68
C LYS A 552 13.85 -22.72 1.39
N VAL A 553 13.48 -21.53 0.94
CA VAL A 553 13.95 -20.27 1.51
C VAL A 553 12.84 -19.24 1.56
N THR A 554 12.91 -18.32 2.52
CA THR A 554 12.03 -17.15 2.55
C THR A 554 12.78 -15.94 2.02
N LEU A 555 12.27 -15.31 0.98
CA LEU A 555 12.81 -14.08 0.40
C LEU A 555 11.99 -12.89 0.92
N ASP A 556 12.65 -11.93 1.58
CA ASP A 556 12.11 -10.60 1.74
C ASP A 556 12.40 -9.79 0.49
N PHE A 557 11.35 -9.54 -0.30
CA PHE A 557 11.47 -8.92 -1.61
C PHE A 557 11.77 -7.42 -1.51
N GLU A 558 11.42 -6.78 -0.39
CA GLU A 558 11.69 -5.36 -0.13
C GLU A 558 13.16 -5.14 0.29
N THR A 559 13.72 -6.03 1.11
CA THR A 559 15.12 -5.91 1.58
C THR A 559 16.14 -6.69 0.74
N MET A 560 15.67 -7.59 -0.14
CA MET A 560 16.51 -8.50 -0.94
C MET A 560 17.26 -9.54 -0.09
N GLU A 561 16.75 -9.84 1.10
CA GLU A 561 17.40 -10.79 2.01
C GLU A 561 16.75 -12.18 1.92
N PHE A 562 17.58 -13.21 1.84
CA PHE A 562 17.17 -14.59 2.03
C PHE A 562 17.24 -14.92 3.52
N GLY A 563 16.11 -15.30 4.10
CA GLY A 563 16.02 -15.80 5.47
C GLY A 563 16.48 -17.25 5.59
N ASP A 564 16.01 -17.93 6.65
CA ASP A 564 16.42 -19.31 6.93
C ASP A 564 16.15 -20.26 5.76
N GLN A 565 17.16 -21.06 5.45
CA GLN A 565 17.17 -22.02 4.36
C GLN A 565 17.02 -23.45 4.91
N GLN A 566 16.01 -24.18 4.42
CA GLN A 566 15.85 -25.61 4.67
C GLN A 566 16.29 -26.38 3.42
N ARG A 567 17.02 -27.47 3.62
CA ARG A 567 17.59 -28.27 2.54
C ARG A 567 17.20 -29.72 2.68
N LEU A 568 16.77 -30.28 1.57
CA LEU A 568 16.44 -31.69 1.45
C LEU A 568 17.13 -32.26 0.22
N THR A 569 17.48 -33.53 0.31
CA THR A 569 18.15 -34.28 -0.74
C THR A 569 17.50 -35.64 -0.76
N TYR A 570 17.07 -36.08 -1.93
CA TYR A 570 16.49 -37.40 -2.10
C TYR A 570 16.85 -37.98 -3.46
N GLN A 571 16.88 -39.31 -3.51
CA GLN A 571 17.09 -40.05 -4.75
C GLN A 571 15.77 -40.13 -5.52
N TYR A 572 15.84 -40.32 -6.84
CA TYR A 572 14.64 -40.44 -7.69
C TYR A 572 13.70 -41.55 -7.22
N ASN A 573 14.26 -42.69 -6.81
CA ASN A 573 13.48 -43.84 -6.35
C ASN A 573 12.84 -43.62 -4.96
N SER A 574 13.11 -42.49 -4.30
CA SER A 574 12.53 -42.14 -3.01
C SER A 574 11.22 -41.34 -3.12
N VAL A 575 10.86 -40.87 -4.33
CA VAL A 575 9.60 -40.17 -4.58
C VAL A 575 8.49 -41.20 -4.79
N VAL A 576 7.51 -41.23 -3.89
CA VAL A 576 6.41 -42.23 -3.91
C VAL A 576 5.19 -41.69 -4.63
N ALA A 577 4.88 -40.40 -4.42
CA ALA A 577 3.77 -39.73 -5.08
C ALA A 577 3.98 -38.22 -5.07
N ALA A 578 3.62 -37.57 -6.19
CA ALA A 578 3.38 -36.14 -6.27
C ALA A 578 1.88 -35.96 -6.52
N ASN A 579 1.16 -35.33 -5.60
CA ASN A 579 -0.28 -35.10 -5.73
C ASN A 579 -0.58 -33.60 -5.73
N VAL A 580 -1.39 -33.17 -6.69
CA VAL A 580 -2.09 -31.88 -6.64
C VAL A 580 -3.50 -32.13 -6.18
N VAL A 581 -3.89 -31.48 -5.09
CA VAL A 581 -5.30 -31.38 -4.73
C VAL A 581 -5.77 -30.00 -5.16
N ASP A 582 -6.60 -29.98 -6.20
CA ASP A 582 -7.39 -28.80 -6.56
C ASP A 582 -8.53 -28.67 -5.53
N ALA A 583 -8.39 -27.73 -4.61
CA ALA A 583 -9.49 -27.39 -3.72
C ALA A 583 -10.57 -26.66 -4.53
N ARG A 584 -11.85 -26.88 -4.20
CA ARG A 584 -13.00 -26.16 -4.78
C ARG A 584 -12.90 -24.62 -4.62
N SER A 585 -12.01 -24.15 -3.75
CA SER A 585 -11.67 -22.74 -3.49
C SER A 585 -10.51 -22.20 -4.34
N GLY A 586 -10.10 -22.87 -5.41
CA GLY A 586 -8.96 -22.43 -6.23
C GLY A 586 -7.61 -22.53 -5.50
N GLU A 587 -7.51 -23.23 -4.38
CA GLU A 587 -6.20 -23.55 -3.79
C GLU A 587 -5.62 -24.78 -4.48
N LYS A 588 -4.41 -24.68 -5.04
CA LYS A 588 -3.66 -25.86 -5.51
C LYS A 588 -2.71 -26.29 -4.39
N LYS A 589 -3.00 -27.41 -3.75
CA LYS A 589 -2.10 -27.97 -2.74
C LYS A 589 -1.20 -29.02 -3.39
N LEU A 590 0.10 -28.73 -3.44
CA LEU A 590 1.10 -29.71 -3.85
C LEU A 590 1.53 -30.50 -2.61
N SER A 591 1.45 -31.82 -2.69
CA SER A 591 1.99 -32.71 -1.67
C SER A 591 2.98 -33.68 -2.32
N LEU A 592 4.21 -33.67 -1.81
CA LEU A 592 5.23 -34.64 -2.18
C LEU A 592 5.36 -35.65 -1.05
N THR A 593 5.19 -36.93 -1.37
CA THR A 593 5.38 -38.02 -0.40
C THR A 593 6.68 -38.75 -0.72
N LEU A 594 7.61 -38.75 0.23
CA LEU A 594 8.87 -39.49 0.17
C LEU A 594 8.78 -40.77 0.99
N THR A 595 9.50 -41.83 0.60
CA THR A 595 9.43 -43.16 1.24
C THR A 595 9.79 -43.16 2.73
N ASN A 596 10.68 -42.26 3.16
CA ASN A 596 11.29 -42.25 4.50
C ASN A 596 11.09 -40.94 5.28
N ASN A 597 10.19 -40.04 4.85
CA ASN A 597 9.97 -38.74 5.48
C ASN A 597 8.47 -38.45 5.60
N PRO A 598 7.99 -37.68 6.58
CA PRO A 598 6.59 -37.25 6.60
C PRO A 598 6.28 -36.42 5.35
N ARG A 599 5.01 -36.39 4.97
CA ARG A 599 4.52 -35.62 3.81
C ARG A 599 4.99 -34.17 3.91
N ASP A 600 5.79 -33.73 2.93
CA ASP A 600 6.08 -32.33 2.75
C ASP A 600 4.95 -31.72 1.93
N GLU A 601 4.03 -31.06 2.64
CA GLU A 601 2.89 -30.38 2.04
C GLU A 601 3.24 -28.91 1.78
N LEU A 602 3.23 -28.52 0.51
CA LEU A 602 3.30 -27.12 0.10
C LEU A 602 1.93 -26.68 -0.38
N THR A 603 1.29 -25.80 0.37
CA THR A 603 0.04 -25.18 -0.07
C THR A 603 0.37 -23.97 -0.94
N ILE A 604 0.06 -24.05 -2.24
CA ILE A 604 0.15 -22.92 -3.17
C ILE A 604 -1.22 -22.29 -3.19
N THR A 605 -1.41 -21.40 -2.23
CA THR A 605 -2.68 -20.72 -2.05
C THR A 605 -2.80 -19.62 -3.11
N GLY A 606 -3.58 -19.84 -4.16
CA GLY A 606 -3.98 -18.76 -5.07
C GLY A 606 -5.21 -17.97 -4.56
N GLU A 607 -5.90 -18.46 -3.52
CA GLU A 607 -7.01 -17.74 -2.89
C GLU A 607 -7.07 -18.01 -1.39
N TRP A 608 -7.21 -16.97 -0.57
CA TRP A 608 -7.40 -17.11 0.88
C TRP A 608 -8.90 -17.10 1.20
N PRO A 609 -9.36 -17.87 2.21
CA PRO A 609 -10.77 -17.99 2.56
C PRO A 609 -11.46 -16.63 2.80
N GLY A 610 -12.56 -16.38 2.10
CA GLY A 610 -13.41 -15.20 2.24
C GLY A 610 -13.46 -14.23 1.06
N MET A 611 -12.91 -14.60 -0.11
CA MET A 611 -13.13 -13.86 -1.35
C MET A 611 -14.51 -14.20 -1.95
N PRO A 612 -15.28 -13.22 -2.45
CA PRO A 612 -16.49 -13.48 -3.23
C PRO A 612 -16.15 -14.21 -4.53
N GLU A 613 -17.14 -14.87 -5.15
CA GLU A 613 -16.98 -15.57 -6.43
C GLU A 613 -16.15 -14.74 -7.43
N PHE A 614 -15.12 -15.37 -7.99
CA PHE A 614 -14.21 -14.74 -8.93
C PHE A 614 -14.97 -14.13 -10.11
N GLY A 615 -14.79 -12.83 -10.34
CA GLY A 615 -15.10 -12.25 -11.65
C GLY A 615 -14.13 -12.76 -12.72
N ASP A 616 -14.45 -12.56 -13.99
CA ASP A 616 -13.60 -13.01 -15.11
C ASP A 616 -12.17 -12.46 -15.04
N ASP A 617 -12.02 -11.21 -14.57
CA ASP A 617 -10.72 -10.57 -14.34
C ASP A 617 -9.87 -11.30 -13.29
N ASP A 618 -10.49 -11.91 -12.28
CA ASP A 618 -9.79 -12.62 -11.23
C ASP A 618 -9.34 -14.01 -11.66
N ARG A 619 -10.15 -14.69 -12.49
CA ARG A 619 -9.78 -15.99 -13.07
C ARG A 619 -8.55 -15.88 -13.97
N ILE A 620 -8.50 -14.86 -14.82
CA ILE A 620 -7.33 -14.59 -15.67
C ILE A 620 -6.10 -14.31 -14.80
N ALA A 621 -6.23 -13.42 -13.81
CA ALA A 621 -5.11 -13.08 -12.92
C ALA A 621 -4.62 -14.28 -12.10
N TYR A 622 -5.52 -15.19 -11.70
CA TYR A 622 -5.18 -16.43 -11.02
C TYR A 622 -4.35 -17.35 -11.91
N ARG A 623 -4.79 -17.60 -13.16
CA ARG A 623 -4.04 -18.43 -14.12
C ARG A 623 -2.65 -17.85 -14.40
N VAL A 624 -2.59 -16.55 -14.69
CA VAL A 624 -1.32 -15.83 -14.91
C VAL A 624 -0.42 -15.91 -13.67
N SER A 625 -0.97 -15.88 -12.46
CA SER A 625 -0.20 -16.05 -11.22
C SER A 625 0.36 -17.46 -11.06
N LEU A 626 -0.40 -18.49 -11.44
CA LEU A 626 0.07 -19.87 -11.44
C LEU A 626 1.21 -20.06 -12.45
N ASP A 627 1.05 -19.52 -13.66
CA ASP A 627 2.05 -19.63 -14.71
C ASP A 627 3.34 -18.91 -14.32
N ALA A 628 3.22 -17.68 -13.81
CA ALA A 628 4.35 -16.92 -13.31
C ALA A 628 5.05 -17.59 -12.10
N SER A 629 4.31 -18.34 -11.27
CA SER A 629 4.86 -19.05 -10.11
C SER A 629 5.70 -20.27 -10.45
N GLY A 630 5.70 -20.72 -11.72
CA GLY A 630 6.42 -21.90 -12.18
C GLY A 630 5.80 -23.24 -11.76
N LEU A 631 4.58 -23.23 -11.19
CA LEU A 631 3.94 -24.43 -10.65
C LEU A 631 3.70 -25.50 -11.73
N GLU A 632 3.07 -25.16 -12.85
CA GLU A 632 2.73 -26.15 -13.88
C GLU A 632 3.98 -26.85 -14.43
N ARG A 633 5.04 -26.08 -14.67
CA ARG A 633 6.33 -26.60 -15.12
C ARG A 633 6.97 -27.52 -14.08
N THR A 634 6.93 -27.12 -12.81
CA THR A 634 7.46 -27.95 -11.71
C THR A 634 6.68 -29.24 -11.57
N LEU A 635 5.36 -29.17 -11.73
CA LEU A 635 4.48 -30.31 -11.63
C LEU A 635 4.81 -31.39 -12.66
N HIS A 636 4.89 -31.00 -13.92
CA HIS A 636 5.22 -31.92 -15.02
C HIS A 636 6.52 -32.68 -14.76
N VAL A 637 7.52 -31.98 -14.21
CA VAL A 637 8.81 -32.58 -13.85
C VAL A 637 8.68 -33.56 -12.68
N LEU A 638 7.96 -33.19 -11.61
CA LEU A 638 7.79 -34.05 -10.43
C LEU A 638 6.89 -35.27 -10.70
N GLU A 639 5.84 -35.12 -11.50
CA GLU A 639 4.97 -36.22 -11.93
C GLU A 639 5.74 -37.21 -12.81
N GLY A 640 6.55 -36.70 -13.74
CA GLY A 640 7.43 -37.53 -14.56
C GLY A 640 8.40 -38.35 -13.73
N ILE A 641 9.06 -37.74 -12.73
CA ILE A 641 9.93 -38.44 -11.78
C ILE A 641 9.15 -39.48 -10.98
N ALA A 642 7.96 -39.15 -10.48
CA ALA A 642 7.16 -40.07 -9.67
C ALA A 642 6.69 -41.30 -10.47
N ALA A 643 6.42 -41.13 -11.77
CA ALA A 643 5.97 -42.19 -12.65
C ALA A 643 7.12 -43.08 -13.17
N GLU A 644 8.23 -42.49 -13.61
CA GLU A 644 9.30 -43.17 -14.34
C GLU A 644 10.63 -43.27 -13.54
N GLY A 645 10.71 -42.67 -12.35
CA GLY A 645 11.90 -42.71 -11.50
C GLY A 645 13.15 -42.13 -12.18
N LYS A 646 14.30 -42.80 -12.02
CA LYS A 646 15.56 -42.38 -12.66
C LYS A 646 15.52 -42.54 -14.19
N GLU A 647 14.70 -43.46 -14.72
CA GLU A 647 14.59 -43.70 -16.15
C GLU A 647 13.97 -42.50 -16.87
N TRP A 648 13.17 -41.69 -16.17
CA TRP A 648 12.61 -40.43 -16.67
C TRP A 648 13.65 -39.55 -17.35
N ILE A 649 14.85 -39.40 -16.77
CA ILE A 649 15.93 -38.58 -17.35
C ILE A 649 16.35 -39.11 -18.72
N THR A 650 16.47 -40.44 -18.83
CA THR A 650 16.92 -41.07 -20.07
C THR A 650 15.84 -40.98 -21.14
N HIS A 651 14.57 -41.14 -20.75
CA HIS A 651 13.43 -40.94 -21.62
C HIS A 651 13.32 -39.47 -22.05
N GLU A 652 13.49 -38.53 -21.13
CA GLU A 652 13.43 -37.11 -21.40
C GLU A 652 14.51 -36.69 -22.38
N HIS A 653 15.78 -37.08 -22.18
CA HIS A 653 16.84 -36.80 -23.15
C HIS A 653 16.60 -37.43 -24.52
N ARG A 654 15.98 -38.64 -24.59
CA ARG A 654 15.60 -39.23 -25.89
C ARG A 654 14.48 -38.43 -26.54
N ARG A 655 13.47 -38.03 -25.78
CA ARG A 655 12.34 -37.26 -26.28
C ARG A 655 12.80 -35.86 -26.72
N GLU A 656 13.68 -35.18 -25.98
CA GLU A 656 14.28 -33.89 -26.37
C GLU A 656 15.02 -34.00 -27.69
N ARG A 657 15.88 -35.01 -27.87
CA ARG A 657 16.60 -35.24 -29.13
C ARG A 657 15.68 -35.59 -30.29
N ALA A 658 14.61 -36.34 -30.05
CA ALA A 658 13.61 -36.62 -31.07
C ALA A 658 12.86 -35.34 -31.46
N GLY A 659 12.53 -34.49 -30.48
CA GLY A 659 11.98 -33.16 -30.70
C GLY A 659 12.91 -32.25 -31.50
N LEU A 660 14.21 -32.22 -31.14
CA LEU A 660 15.23 -31.45 -31.86
C LEU A 660 15.34 -31.90 -33.31
N ARG A 661 15.35 -33.21 -33.57
CA ARG A 661 15.34 -33.74 -34.94
C ARG A 661 14.09 -33.33 -35.72
N ARG A 662 12.91 -33.34 -35.09
CA ARG A 662 11.68 -32.84 -35.72
C ARG A 662 11.75 -31.34 -35.99
N LEU A 663 12.31 -30.57 -35.06
CA LEU A 663 12.48 -29.14 -35.18
C LEU A 663 13.44 -28.79 -36.31
N VAL A 664 14.61 -29.44 -36.38
CA VAL A 664 15.59 -29.27 -37.47
C VAL A 664 14.99 -29.71 -38.80
N ALA A 665 14.34 -30.88 -38.88
CA ALA A 665 13.68 -31.33 -40.11
C ALA A 665 12.60 -30.34 -40.57
N ALA A 666 11.77 -29.84 -39.66
CA ALA A 666 10.77 -28.83 -39.97
C ALA A 666 11.37 -27.46 -40.32
N MET A 667 12.64 -27.21 -39.99
CA MET A 667 13.36 -25.99 -40.34
C MET A 667 14.05 -26.09 -41.71
N ASP A 668 14.36 -27.30 -42.17
CA ASP A 668 14.97 -27.57 -43.48
C ASP A 668 13.92 -27.64 -44.62
N ASP A 669 12.65 -27.91 -44.28
CA ASP A 669 11.45 -27.84 -45.16
C ASP A 669 10.83 -26.42 -45.26
#